data_AF-A0A6G1M533-F1
#
_entry.id   AF-A0A6G1M533-F1
#
_cell.length_a   1.000
_cell.length_b   1.000
_cell.length_c   1.000
_cell.angle_alpha   90.00
_cell.angle_beta   90.00
_cell.angle_gamma   90.00
#
_symmetry.space_group_name_H-M   'P 1'
#
loop_
_entity.id
_entity.type
_entity.pdbx_description
1 polymer ?
#
loop_
_entity_poly.entity_id
_entity_poly.type
_entity_poly.pdbx_seq_one_letter_code
_entity_poly.pdbx_strand_id
1 'polypeptide(L)'
;MDAIPEDREIKALKHSNPLLQDINNRLPGLLWDIQDGEKRLRPRVKVADYNHIIGRLESFQEFPQLLDPILAGCMENLTSAFSVYLSTEHERFEPASDAEERVAVNTLAALGQLLYVWMKVRGPKVVLRFLYNDPKWLEPMLGVFEQTSKLIGKTDKSANVLNDVVEETFEEALGPRADDKSGLPWHLRYVTLMWVSHLLYTPFDLVTIGDEPAGKPPIPLVEVPALPEGTPEIARRVINVACCNIHSPGKDREGAAAAIVRLVVRKDVYEHLLNWFVDWVANIVGLCVKGSLREDDKGVAYVYFLLGLLGALSGIFASGERSIVGQPGLLQKVYDNIIRELYNDESGLIAQNAMLRKTMCKLFRNISYLYLPLTGQIETQDGPPEEVEEMIDQLLRLLDDRDSLVRYAASKSLSLVALRLAAADRSQIFEAVIDLYDSDVLYPNRALTKLDPKKRHQKDLSQVSVHLWHGLTLTVATFLRFHAATVQMLPKVLDCIITALAFEQRKATFATGGNVRDAACYAAWSLARNYKTEEMLAGRPTPPHPEDVSLPQVLALELVNAACLDPIGNIRRGASAALQELVGRHPNMIKDGISLVQAVDYSAVALRSRASTEVASNAAVLGGACYWGGLIKGLVDDWRGIGLQDSVGRTISAKGIGELSKIGILDLNKRQEVWNITKDIINRYGSGASLDIEVRHGSWYALADIIFSLINALEKSKPGLLVEILSEMREKTGVFDIFDNVKPRDFVHPVLKPEMTCEAAAYLVTALSDAAKIMYAHGLPDLPVPLLRRYLCVIDSALERWEENVTTVAVYAAERFFLHMNDRYRTEIVRLWLGKSKARTRRILVVKALGAVFRFFRNDQEWPRLSGIQQDIIDGLLVVSRSPHIEMRVAAISAFADGIFPEGITNEHILQTIHKSLIDYSVDSRGDVGSWARIEAIRAVLSLHTLHPLDIHTPDTTSLKIFHKIIGLSAEKLDRVRLKACDAIWKLTTQEPQWGIIFNGVTAESSFWVNWDEYFETTVKILSIQSVRESYMEGYATSAGAGSDSVMRSSTRAMQKYLSGLPPYPNSDGGVALSDIVQSWITIVEKAIAGSDDRVVVPALAMLGGWFESGLMERLGDGEFRFQALFSLTQKAHFKSSNVAKLSGAVKIYNGLASIESTRTSSIKKLVSMLLHPFPKIRTAVSETLYLIISLEGDQEEAEVLLMDTNWADQPKELKATVEEIKGLLGI
;
A
#
# COMPACT_ATOMS: atom_id res chain seq x y z
N MET A 1 -10.24 -2.10 -10.74
CA MET A 1 -9.47 -1.67 -9.54
C MET A 1 -10.17 -0.49 -8.87
N ASP A 2 -11.40 -0.70 -8.37
CA ASP A 2 -11.85 0.04 -7.19
C ASP A 2 -11.35 -0.82 -6.05
N ALA A 3 -10.13 -0.57 -5.57
CA ALA A 3 -9.65 -1.37 -4.45
C ALA A 3 -10.58 -1.08 -3.26
N ILE A 4 -11.47 -2.02 -2.97
CA ILE A 4 -12.05 -2.24 -1.65
C ILE A 4 -11.05 -3.18 -0.94
N PRO A 5 -10.05 -2.67 -0.20
CA PRO A 5 -9.80 -3.29 1.08
C PRO A 5 -11.01 -2.89 1.93
N GLU A 6 -11.97 -3.80 2.15
CA GLU A 6 -12.99 -3.58 3.18
C GLU A 6 -12.28 -3.01 4.40
N ASP A 7 -12.75 -1.84 4.82
CA ASP A 7 -12.11 -0.87 5.70
C ASP A 7 -10.98 -1.44 6.53
N ARG A 8 -9.74 -1.02 6.23
CA ARG A 8 -8.62 -1.19 7.17
C ARG A 8 -9.01 -0.72 8.58
N GLU A 9 -9.84 0.32 8.69
CA GLU A 9 -10.43 0.82 9.95
C GLU A 9 -11.33 -0.22 10.65
N ILE A 10 -12.32 -0.79 9.95
CA ILE A 10 -13.23 -1.79 10.53
C ILE A 10 -12.50 -3.12 10.78
N LYS A 11 -11.57 -3.51 9.90
CA LYS A 11 -10.71 -4.68 10.08
C LYS A 11 -9.76 -4.48 11.27
N ALA A 12 -9.10 -3.33 11.39
CA ALA A 12 -8.25 -3.01 12.53
C ALA A 12 -9.06 -3.00 13.84
N LEU A 13 -10.29 -2.48 13.84
CA LEU A 13 -11.16 -2.47 15.01
C LEU A 13 -11.69 -3.88 15.38
N LYS A 14 -11.98 -4.73 14.39
CA LYS A 14 -12.39 -6.14 14.60
C LYS A 14 -11.22 -7.03 15.04
N HIS A 15 -10.01 -6.76 14.56
CA HIS A 15 -8.81 -7.54 14.86
C HIS A 15 -7.96 -6.96 16.01
N SER A 16 -8.30 -5.79 16.57
CA SER A 16 -7.50 -5.13 17.62
C SER A 16 -7.50 -5.92 18.93
N ASN A 17 -8.66 -6.37 19.42
CA ASN A 17 -8.77 -7.05 20.71
C ASN A 17 -7.82 -8.26 20.89
N PRO A 18 -7.73 -9.23 19.95
CA PRO A 18 -6.79 -10.34 20.09
C PRO A 18 -5.33 -9.88 20.03
N LEU A 19 -5.01 -8.86 19.23
CA LEU A 19 -3.65 -8.30 19.15
C LEU A 19 -3.24 -7.58 20.45
N LEU A 20 -4.17 -6.82 21.06
CA LEU A 20 -3.95 -6.14 22.34
C LEU A 20 -3.73 -7.15 23.48
N GLN A 21 -4.50 -8.23 23.50
CA GLN A 21 -4.31 -9.32 24.47
C GLN A 21 -2.96 -10.03 24.28
N ASP A 22 -2.55 -10.26 23.04
CA ASP A 22 -1.25 -10.89 22.71
C ASP A 22 -0.07 -10.05 23.24
N ILE A 23 -0.10 -8.72 23.04
CA ILE A 23 0.90 -7.79 23.61
C ILE A 23 0.90 -7.86 25.14
N ASN A 24 -0.27 -7.73 25.77
CA ASN A 24 -0.40 -7.67 27.22
C ASN A 24 0.05 -8.96 27.91
N ASN A 25 -0.13 -10.12 27.26
CA ASN A 25 0.25 -11.42 27.80
C ASN A 25 1.75 -11.73 27.58
N ARG A 26 2.31 -11.36 26.43
CA ARG A 26 3.71 -11.69 26.08
C ARG A 26 4.73 -10.75 26.72
N LEU A 27 4.39 -9.47 26.90
CA LEU A 27 5.34 -8.48 27.43
C LEU A 27 5.89 -8.82 28.82
N PRO A 28 5.07 -9.27 29.80
CA PRO A 28 5.61 -9.72 31.09
C PRO A 28 6.53 -10.94 30.96
N GLY A 29 6.19 -11.93 30.12
CA GLY A 29 7.00 -13.14 29.90
C GLY A 29 8.33 -12.86 29.21
N LEU A 30 8.37 -11.83 28.35
CA LEU A 30 9.59 -11.36 27.69
C LEU A 30 10.59 -10.79 28.71
N LEU A 31 10.12 -10.04 29.69
CA LEU A 31 10.97 -9.29 30.62
C LEU A 31 11.29 -10.06 31.90
N TRP A 32 10.35 -10.87 32.39
CA TRP A 32 10.43 -11.46 33.71
C TRP A 32 10.47 -12.99 33.63
N ASP A 33 11.26 -13.59 34.51
CA ASP A 33 11.20 -15.00 34.85
C ASP A 33 10.47 -15.16 36.18
N ILE A 34 9.39 -15.95 36.19
CA ILE A 34 8.57 -16.18 37.37
C ILE A 34 8.83 -17.62 37.80
N GLN A 35 9.64 -17.79 38.84
CA GLN A 35 9.88 -19.08 39.49
C GLN A 35 9.44 -18.97 40.94
N ASP A 36 8.62 -19.92 41.42
CA ASP A 36 8.12 -19.99 42.80
C ASP A 36 7.49 -18.69 43.36
N GLY A 37 6.90 -17.87 42.48
CA GLY A 37 6.27 -16.60 42.86
C GLY A 37 7.24 -15.42 43.00
N GLU A 38 8.55 -15.62 42.88
CA GLU A 38 9.54 -14.54 42.78
C GLU A 38 9.67 -14.07 41.32
N LYS A 39 9.53 -12.75 41.11
CA LYS A 39 9.64 -12.10 39.79
C LYS A 39 11.08 -11.62 39.59
N ARG A 40 11.89 -12.35 38.80
CA ARG A 40 13.28 -11.96 38.48
C ARG A 40 13.39 -11.39 37.08
N LEU A 41 14.14 -10.30 36.93
CA LEU A 41 14.33 -9.67 35.62
C LEU A 41 15.30 -10.50 34.77
N ARG A 42 14.92 -10.78 33.51
CA ARG A 42 15.81 -11.47 32.57
C ARG A 42 16.96 -10.53 32.18
N PRO A 43 18.21 -11.00 32.09
CA PRO A 43 19.34 -10.14 31.71
C PRO A 43 19.47 -9.90 30.21
N ARG A 44 19.00 -10.86 29.40
CA ARG A 44 18.87 -10.74 27.94
C ARG A 44 17.49 -11.21 27.51
N VAL A 45 16.95 -10.62 26.45
CA VAL A 45 15.65 -10.97 25.86
C VAL A 45 15.83 -11.54 24.45
N LYS A 46 15.00 -12.51 24.08
CA LYS A 46 15.05 -13.15 22.75
C LYS A 46 14.56 -12.19 21.67
N VAL A 47 15.33 -12.05 20.59
CA VAL A 47 15.03 -11.14 19.47
C VAL A 47 13.71 -11.50 18.79
N ALA A 48 13.39 -12.78 18.63
CA ALA A 48 12.15 -13.23 17.97
C ALA A 48 10.88 -12.78 18.71
N ASP A 49 10.81 -13.00 20.03
CA ASP A 49 9.65 -12.63 20.85
C ASP A 49 9.51 -11.10 20.97
N TYR A 50 10.65 -10.43 21.08
CA TYR A 50 10.75 -8.98 21.06
C TYR A 50 10.26 -8.36 19.74
N ASN A 51 10.72 -8.85 18.58
CA ASN A 51 10.31 -8.37 17.26
C ASN A 51 8.83 -8.62 17.00
N HIS A 52 8.29 -9.72 17.53
CA HIS A 52 6.86 -10.00 17.46
C HIS A 52 6.04 -8.90 18.17
N ILE A 53 6.42 -8.51 19.38
CA ILE A 53 5.74 -7.43 20.12
C ILE A 53 5.84 -6.10 19.38
N ILE A 54 7.01 -5.75 18.83
CA ILE A 54 7.18 -4.53 18.03
C ILE A 54 6.28 -4.54 16.80
N GLY A 55 6.30 -5.62 16.02
CA GLY A 55 5.46 -5.75 14.82
C GLY A 55 3.96 -5.64 15.12
N ARG A 56 3.52 -6.07 16.32
CA ARG A 56 2.16 -5.83 16.79
C ARG A 56 1.91 -4.37 17.15
N LEU A 57 2.80 -3.72 17.89
CA LEU A 57 2.65 -2.32 18.29
C LEU A 57 2.61 -1.37 17.07
N GLU A 58 3.48 -1.59 16.09
CA GLU A 58 3.54 -0.75 14.88
C GLU A 58 2.30 -0.87 14.00
N SER A 59 1.58 -2.00 14.06
CA SER A 59 0.30 -2.16 13.34
C SER A 59 -0.78 -1.15 13.78
N PHE A 60 -0.63 -0.53 14.96
CA PHE A 60 -1.54 0.49 15.49
C PHE A 60 -1.14 1.93 15.13
N GLN A 61 -0.12 2.16 14.30
CA GLN A 61 0.35 3.52 13.97
C GLN A 61 -0.73 4.39 13.31
N GLU A 62 -1.65 3.80 12.53
CA GLU A 62 -2.78 4.51 11.93
C GLU A 62 -3.87 4.85 12.98
N PHE A 63 -4.04 4.02 14.03
CA PHE A 63 -5.08 4.13 15.06
C PHE A 63 -4.52 3.98 16.49
N PRO A 64 -3.66 4.92 16.94
CA PRO A 64 -2.90 4.74 18.18
C PRO A 64 -3.76 4.77 19.44
N GLN A 65 -4.97 5.34 19.38
CA GLN A 65 -5.90 5.39 20.51
C GLN A 65 -6.39 3.99 20.91
N LEU A 66 -6.33 3.00 20.02
CA LEU A 66 -6.73 1.62 20.32
C LEU A 66 -5.81 0.94 21.35
N LEU A 67 -4.62 1.50 21.60
CA LEU A 67 -3.68 0.98 22.61
C LEU A 67 -4.00 1.45 24.05
N ASP A 68 -4.85 2.47 24.22
CA ASP A 68 -5.17 3.07 25.52
C ASP A 68 -5.64 2.05 26.59
N PRO A 69 -6.41 0.99 26.27
CA PRO A 69 -6.84 0.00 27.26
C PRO A 69 -5.72 -0.79 27.94
N ILE A 70 -4.59 -1.04 27.25
CA ILE A 70 -3.47 -1.82 27.79
C ILE A 70 -2.28 -0.95 28.22
N LEU A 71 -2.33 0.35 27.91
CA LEU A 71 -1.20 1.28 28.07
C LEU A 71 -0.68 1.30 29.52
N ALA A 72 -1.55 1.48 30.51
CA ALA A 72 -1.14 1.61 31.91
C ALA A 72 -0.39 0.38 32.42
N GLY A 73 -0.94 -0.82 32.19
CA GLY A 73 -0.32 -2.09 32.65
C GLY A 73 0.98 -2.45 31.92
N CYS A 74 1.07 -2.11 30.63
CA CYS A 74 2.32 -2.27 29.87
C CYS A 74 3.40 -1.28 30.36
N MET A 75 3.02 -0.01 30.59
CA MET A 75 3.97 1.00 31.07
C MET A 75 4.49 0.66 32.47
N GLU A 76 3.62 0.22 33.39
CA GLU A 76 4.02 -0.22 34.74
C GLU A 76 5.05 -1.35 34.68
N ASN A 77 4.85 -2.35 33.81
CA ASN A 77 5.83 -3.42 33.63
C ASN A 77 7.17 -2.92 33.07
N LEU A 78 7.15 -2.02 32.08
CA LEU A 78 8.36 -1.48 31.47
C LEU A 78 9.15 -0.59 32.44
N THR A 79 8.48 0.30 33.17
CA THR A 79 9.14 1.20 34.13
C THR A 79 9.69 0.45 35.33
N SER A 80 8.95 -0.55 35.83
CA SER A 80 9.41 -1.40 36.93
C SER A 80 10.61 -2.25 36.51
N ALA A 81 10.61 -2.81 35.29
CA ALA A 81 11.74 -3.56 34.75
C ALA A 81 12.98 -2.68 34.61
N PHE A 82 12.82 -1.46 34.09
CA PHE A 82 13.91 -0.49 33.96
C PHE A 82 14.52 -0.13 35.32
N SER A 83 13.67 0.11 36.32
CA SER A 83 14.05 0.39 37.70
C SER A 83 14.83 -0.76 38.34
N VAL A 84 14.29 -1.98 38.26
CA VAL A 84 14.95 -3.18 38.83
C VAL A 84 16.32 -3.39 38.19
N TYR A 85 16.44 -3.18 36.88
CA TYR A 85 17.72 -3.26 36.18
C TYR A 85 18.73 -2.28 36.78
N LEU A 86 18.36 -1.01 36.99
CA LEU A 86 19.29 -0.01 37.53
C LEU A 86 19.64 -0.18 39.01
N SER A 87 18.79 -0.85 39.81
CA SER A 87 19.03 -1.04 41.24
C SER A 87 19.81 -2.30 41.62
N THR A 88 20.07 -3.21 40.68
CA THR A 88 20.78 -4.46 40.97
C THR A 88 22.29 -4.23 40.87
N GLU A 89 23.10 -4.53 41.90
CA GLU A 89 24.57 -4.46 41.80
C GLU A 89 25.07 -5.52 40.80
N HIS A 90 25.64 -5.07 39.68
CA HIS A 90 26.05 -5.93 38.57
C HIS A 90 27.39 -6.63 38.88
N GLU A 91 27.38 -7.59 39.81
CA GLU A 91 28.41 -8.61 39.85
C GLU A 91 28.03 -9.77 38.93
N ARG A 92 28.81 -9.94 37.85
CA ARG A 92 28.86 -11.10 36.92
C ARG A 92 27.73 -11.20 35.87
N PHE A 93 27.95 -10.55 34.73
CA PHE A 93 27.46 -11.09 33.46
C PHE A 93 28.62 -11.81 32.77
N GLU A 94 28.51 -13.14 32.65
CA GLU A 94 29.42 -13.93 31.82
C GLU A 94 29.28 -13.47 30.35
N PRO A 95 30.38 -13.35 29.60
CA PRO A 95 30.32 -13.05 28.18
C PRO A 95 29.52 -14.15 27.46
N ALA A 96 28.47 -13.75 26.74
CA ALA A 96 27.66 -14.66 25.94
C ALA A 96 28.52 -15.30 24.83
N SER A 97 28.18 -16.54 24.45
CA SER A 97 28.82 -17.17 23.29
C SER A 97 28.50 -16.43 21.98
N ASP A 98 29.38 -16.48 20.97
CA ASP A 98 29.17 -15.85 19.65
C ASP A 98 27.82 -16.23 19.00
N ALA A 99 27.25 -17.39 19.34
CA ALA A 99 25.96 -17.86 18.86
C ALA A 99 24.76 -17.21 19.59
N GLU A 100 24.87 -16.87 20.87
CA GLU A 100 23.83 -16.19 21.66
C GLU A 100 23.74 -14.69 21.34
N GLU A 101 24.86 -14.06 20.96
CA GLU A 101 24.92 -12.63 20.58
C GLU A 101 24.03 -12.28 19.37
N ARG A 102 23.69 -13.26 18.51
CA ARG A 102 22.81 -13.06 17.35
C ARG A 102 21.31 -13.27 17.65
N VAL A 103 20.96 -13.91 18.76
CA VAL A 103 19.59 -14.39 19.05
C VAL A 103 18.96 -13.70 20.26
N ALA A 104 19.76 -13.03 21.11
CA ALA A 104 19.27 -12.30 22.27
C ALA A 104 19.98 -10.94 22.44
N VAL A 105 19.22 -9.92 22.88
CA VAL A 105 19.72 -8.56 23.15
C VAL A 105 19.66 -8.25 24.64
N ASN A 106 20.55 -7.38 25.10
CA ASN A 106 20.56 -6.88 26.47
C ASN A 106 19.18 -6.28 26.85
N THR A 107 18.67 -6.61 28.04
CA THR A 107 17.33 -6.18 28.47
C THR A 107 17.19 -4.66 28.54
N LEU A 108 18.21 -3.92 28.97
CA LEU A 108 18.17 -2.45 29.01
C LEU A 108 18.06 -1.85 27.60
N ALA A 109 18.79 -2.42 26.63
CA ALA A 109 18.70 -2.04 25.23
C ALA A 109 17.29 -2.29 24.65
N ALA A 110 16.71 -3.46 24.93
CA ALA A 110 15.35 -3.81 24.51
C ALA A 110 14.28 -2.92 25.16
N LEU A 111 14.40 -2.62 26.46
CA LEU A 111 13.50 -1.70 27.16
C LEU A 111 13.51 -0.30 26.54
N GLY A 112 14.69 0.22 26.18
CA GLY A 112 14.83 1.49 25.49
C GLY A 112 14.05 1.54 24.16
N GLN A 113 14.14 0.48 23.36
CA GLN A 113 13.41 0.42 22.08
C GLN A 113 11.91 0.16 22.25
N LEU A 114 11.50 -0.70 23.18
CA LEU A 114 10.08 -0.91 23.50
C LEU A 114 9.43 0.42 23.92
N LEU A 115 10.04 1.15 24.86
CA LEU A 115 9.56 2.46 25.29
C LEU A 115 9.55 3.47 24.12
N TYR A 116 10.58 3.45 23.26
CA TYR A 116 10.58 4.29 22.07
C TYR A 116 9.42 3.97 21.12
N VAL A 117 9.15 2.70 20.80
CA VAL A 117 8.05 2.31 19.91
C VAL A 117 6.70 2.76 20.48
N TRP A 118 6.52 2.65 21.80
CA TRP A 118 5.36 3.25 22.49
C TRP A 118 5.29 4.76 22.31
N MET A 119 6.40 5.48 22.47
CA MET A 119 6.47 6.92 22.23
C MET A 119 6.22 7.28 20.76
N LYS A 120 6.67 6.45 19.80
CA LYS A 120 6.49 6.61 18.34
C LYS A 120 5.03 6.43 17.94
N VAL A 121 4.39 5.35 18.39
CA VAL A 121 3.01 5.00 18.02
C VAL A 121 2.01 5.85 18.78
N ARG A 122 2.08 5.91 20.12
CA ARG A 122 1.06 6.58 20.94
C ARG A 122 1.32 8.07 21.19
N GLY A 123 2.59 8.47 21.18
CA GLY A 123 3.06 9.83 21.39
C GLY A 123 3.82 10.02 22.73
N PRO A 124 4.96 10.73 22.73
CA PRO A 124 5.85 10.82 23.89
C PRO A 124 5.21 11.53 25.10
N LYS A 125 4.35 12.55 24.87
CA LYS A 125 3.68 13.28 25.96
C LYS A 125 2.72 12.43 26.81
N VAL A 126 2.19 11.35 26.23
CA VAL A 126 1.28 10.44 26.93
C VAL A 126 2.09 9.42 27.70
N VAL A 127 3.08 8.79 27.04
CA VAL A 127 3.97 7.79 27.64
C VAL A 127 4.76 8.35 28.82
N LEU A 128 5.30 9.57 28.71
CA LEU A 128 6.08 10.21 29.77
C LEU A 128 5.34 10.33 31.11
N ARG A 129 4.00 10.39 31.10
CA ARG A 129 3.19 10.50 32.33
C ARG A 129 3.22 9.23 33.19
N PHE A 130 3.62 8.11 32.61
CA PHE A 130 3.71 6.83 33.30
C PHE A 130 5.13 6.52 33.79
N LEU A 131 6.13 7.32 33.38
CA LEU A 131 7.49 7.17 33.85
C LEU A 131 7.64 7.72 35.28
N TYR A 132 8.55 7.13 36.06
CA TYR A 132 8.82 7.60 37.43
C TYR A 132 9.32 9.05 37.43
N ASN A 133 8.74 9.87 38.28
CA ASN A 133 8.99 11.32 38.35
C ASN A 133 9.66 11.77 39.67
N ASP A 134 10.01 10.83 40.54
CA ASP A 134 10.68 11.09 41.81
C ASP A 134 12.15 11.55 41.58
N PRO A 135 12.62 12.67 42.18
CA PRO A 135 13.96 13.22 41.96
C PRO A 135 15.11 12.25 42.19
N LYS A 136 14.93 11.21 43.03
CA LYS A 136 15.94 10.18 43.26
C LYS A 136 16.35 9.42 41.99
N TRP A 137 15.53 9.46 40.94
CA TRP A 137 15.82 8.81 39.66
C TRP A 137 16.74 9.63 38.75
N LEU A 138 17.02 10.90 39.08
CA LEU A 138 17.85 11.75 38.23
C LEU A 138 19.29 11.21 38.09
N GLU A 139 19.93 10.84 39.20
CA GLU A 139 21.29 10.29 39.18
C GLU A 139 21.38 8.91 38.52
N PRO A 140 20.48 7.93 38.82
CA PRO A 140 20.45 6.67 38.08
C PRO A 140 20.29 6.83 36.56
N MET A 141 19.46 7.78 36.11
CA MET A 141 19.25 8.03 34.69
C MET A 141 20.47 8.66 34.01
N LEU A 142 21.20 9.53 34.71
CA LEU A 142 22.50 10.03 34.24
C LEU A 142 23.56 8.92 34.24
N GLY A 143 23.51 8.03 35.24
CA GLY A 143 24.35 6.85 35.37
C GLY A 143 24.28 5.91 34.16
N VAL A 144 23.14 5.87 33.43
CA VAL A 144 23.01 5.11 32.17
C VAL A 144 24.07 5.54 31.16
N PHE A 145 24.40 6.83 31.09
CA PHE A 145 25.41 7.37 30.17
C PHE A 145 26.82 7.31 30.78
N GLU A 146 26.98 7.66 32.06
CA GLU A 146 28.28 7.76 32.73
C GLU A 146 28.91 6.40 33.03
N GLN A 147 28.10 5.37 33.26
CA GLN A 147 28.53 4.02 33.61
C GLN A 147 28.23 3.01 32.50
N THR A 148 28.13 3.48 31.26
CA THR A 148 27.75 2.66 30.10
C THR A 148 28.52 1.34 30.03
N SER A 149 29.84 1.37 30.20
CA SER A 149 30.68 0.16 30.14
C SER A 149 30.44 -0.86 31.26
N LYS A 150 29.76 -0.47 32.35
CA LYS A 150 29.33 -1.38 33.42
C LYS A 150 27.94 -1.97 33.14
N LEU A 151 27.09 -1.26 32.40
CA LEU A 151 25.70 -1.63 32.12
C LEU A 151 25.56 -2.45 30.83
N ILE A 152 26.39 -2.15 29.82
CA ILE A 152 26.48 -2.85 28.53
C ILE A 152 27.97 -3.10 28.23
N GLY A 153 28.33 -4.36 28.02
CA GLY A 153 29.72 -4.75 27.73
C GLY A 153 30.19 -4.17 26.39
N LYS A 154 31.47 -3.80 26.28
CA LYS A 154 32.04 -3.23 25.03
C LYS A 154 31.96 -4.17 23.81
N THR A 155 31.82 -5.46 24.04
CA THR A 155 31.66 -6.50 22.99
C THR A 155 30.19 -6.79 22.66
N ASP A 156 29.22 -6.25 23.41
CA ASP A 156 27.80 -6.54 23.23
C ASP A 156 27.27 -5.88 21.94
N LYS A 157 26.86 -6.71 20.97
CA LYS A 157 26.34 -6.28 19.67
C LYS A 157 24.85 -5.91 19.68
N SER A 158 24.21 -5.80 20.86
CA SER A 158 22.78 -5.47 20.96
C SER A 158 22.40 -4.21 20.19
N ALA A 159 23.24 -3.17 20.19
CA ALA A 159 22.97 -1.96 19.42
C ALA A 159 22.89 -2.23 17.90
N ASN A 160 23.74 -3.10 17.36
CA ASN A 160 23.73 -3.45 15.93
C ASN A 160 22.48 -4.26 15.59
N VAL A 161 22.18 -5.29 16.39
CA VAL A 161 20.98 -6.14 16.21
C VAL A 161 19.69 -5.31 16.23
N LEU A 162 19.62 -4.31 17.10
CA LEU A 162 18.45 -3.44 17.23
C LEU A 162 18.33 -2.38 16.13
N ASN A 163 19.45 -1.95 15.57
CA ASN A 163 19.48 -0.97 14.48
C ASN A 163 19.18 -1.62 13.11
N ASP A 164 19.61 -2.87 12.87
CA ASP A 164 19.40 -3.58 11.60
C ASP A 164 17.92 -3.96 11.35
N VAL A 165 17.10 -4.10 12.39
CA VAL A 165 15.72 -4.61 12.28
C VAL A 165 14.70 -3.57 11.83
N VAL A 166 15.05 -2.27 11.80
CA VAL A 166 14.10 -1.18 11.51
C VAL A 166 14.35 -0.50 10.15
N GLU A 167 15.53 -0.68 9.54
CA GLU A 167 15.93 0.01 8.30
C GLU A 167 16.12 -0.95 7.12
N GLU A 168 15.04 -1.57 6.62
CA GLU A 168 15.07 -2.30 5.33
C GLU A 168 15.13 -1.37 4.08
N THR A 169 15.37 -0.07 4.22
CA THR A 169 15.42 0.84 3.05
C THR A 169 16.40 2.01 3.23
N PHE A 170 17.71 1.76 3.19
CA PHE A 170 18.68 2.71 2.63
C PHE A 170 19.92 1.95 2.13
N GLU A 171 20.23 2.13 0.85
CA GLU A 171 21.44 1.60 0.20
C GLU A 171 22.71 2.19 0.85
N GLU A 172 23.70 1.31 1.07
CA GLU A 172 25.14 1.57 1.22
C GLU A 172 25.54 2.95 1.79
N ALA A 173 25.23 3.19 3.07
CA ALA A 173 26.03 4.11 3.86
C ALA A 173 27.24 3.34 4.43
N LEU A 174 28.43 3.75 4.01
CA LEU A 174 29.73 3.33 4.55
C LEU A 174 29.65 3.14 6.07
N GLY A 175 30.19 2.02 6.56
CA GLY A 175 30.07 1.54 7.93
C GLY A 175 30.41 2.57 9.03
N PRO A 176 30.06 2.26 10.29
CA PRO A 176 30.15 3.22 11.39
C PRO A 176 31.54 3.86 11.47
N ARG A 177 31.57 5.21 11.38
CA ARG A 177 32.78 6.00 11.65
C ARG A 177 33.29 5.65 13.05
N ALA A 178 34.60 5.42 13.16
CA ALA A 178 35.28 4.67 14.22
C ALA A 178 35.24 5.24 15.66
N ASP A 179 34.39 6.20 16.00
CA ASP A 179 34.49 6.95 17.26
C ASP A 179 33.20 7.13 18.10
N ASP A 180 32.03 6.57 17.74
CA ASP A 180 30.88 6.51 18.68
C ASP A 180 31.04 5.36 19.71
N LYS A 181 32.07 5.49 20.56
CA LYS A 181 32.54 4.49 21.55
C LYS A 181 31.60 4.27 22.74
N SER A 182 30.33 4.71 22.67
CA SER A 182 29.36 4.52 23.76
C SER A 182 28.74 3.11 23.75
N GLY A 183 28.44 2.52 22.58
CA GLY A 183 27.75 1.22 22.51
C GLY A 183 26.27 1.24 22.95
N LEU A 184 25.71 2.40 23.32
CA LEU A 184 24.30 2.56 23.68
C LEU A 184 23.42 2.66 22.42
N PRO A 185 22.33 1.88 22.30
CA PRO A 185 21.36 2.07 21.24
C PRO A 185 20.72 3.47 21.29
N TRP A 186 20.55 4.14 20.15
CA TRP A 186 20.01 5.49 20.10
C TRP A 186 18.60 5.61 20.71
N HIS A 187 17.79 4.55 20.62
CA HIS A 187 16.48 4.45 21.26
C HIS A 187 16.55 4.68 22.77
N LEU A 188 17.52 4.02 23.41
CA LEU A 188 17.77 4.14 24.84
C LEU A 188 18.28 5.54 25.17
N ARG A 189 19.20 6.12 24.36
CA ARG A 189 19.66 7.50 24.53
C ARG A 189 18.48 8.48 24.51
N TYR A 190 17.59 8.38 23.53
CA TYR A 190 16.39 9.22 23.42
C TYR A 190 15.45 9.08 24.61
N VAL A 191 15.07 7.84 24.99
CA VAL A 191 14.13 7.59 26.09
C VAL A 191 14.69 8.12 27.41
N THR A 192 15.96 7.85 27.71
CA THR A 192 16.60 8.32 28.94
C THR A 192 16.73 9.84 28.97
N LEU A 193 17.10 10.50 27.86
CA LEU A 193 17.16 11.97 27.80
C LEU A 193 15.77 12.62 27.98
N MET A 194 14.74 12.04 27.37
CA MET A 194 13.36 12.48 27.59
C MET A 194 12.91 12.28 29.04
N TRP A 195 13.37 11.21 29.69
CA TRP A 195 13.11 10.94 31.10
C TRP A 195 13.86 11.93 32.01
N VAL A 196 15.14 12.21 31.76
CA VAL A 196 15.90 13.27 32.44
C VAL A 196 15.21 14.63 32.29
N SER A 197 14.78 14.98 31.09
CA SER A 197 13.98 16.18 30.83
C SER A 197 12.70 16.23 31.69
N HIS A 198 12.06 15.10 31.93
CA HIS A 198 10.90 14.99 32.81
C HIS A 198 11.26 15.15 34.30
N LEU A 199 12.37 14.54 34.76
CA LEU A 199 12.83 14.60 36.16
C LEU A 199 13.29 16.01 36.58
N LEU A 200 13.75 16.82 35.61
CA LEU A 200 14.10 18.23 35.83
C LEU A 200 12.91 19.13 36.20
N TYR A 201 11.68 18.60 36.27
CA TYR A 201 10.53 19.28 36.89
C TYR A 201 10.53 19.23 38.43
N THR A 202 11.53 18.59 39.05
CA THR A 202 11.69 18.57 40.51
C THR A 202 11.57 19.98 41.12
N PRO A 203 10.78 20.15 42.20
CA PRO A 203 10.50 21.47 42.78
C PRO A 203 11.63 22.03 43.65
N PHE A 204 12.66 21.24 43.94
CA PHE A 204 13.80 21.61 44.80
C PHE A 204 14.99 22.10 43.96
N ASP A 205 15.88 22.88 44.57
CA ASP A 205 17.11 23.35 43.93
C ASP A 205 18.04 22.17 43.65
N LEU A 206 18.67 22.16 42.47
CA LEU A 206 19.54 21.09 42.00
C LEU A 206 20.78 20.88 42.88
N VAL A 207 21.22 21.93 43.58
CA VAL A 207 22.29 21.82 44.59
C VAL A 207 21.92 20.84 45.72
N THR A 208 20.63 20.63 45.98
CA THR A 208 20.16 19.66 46.99
C THR A 208 20.18 18.20 46.52
N ILE A 209 20.44 17.96 45.23
CA ILE A 209 20.41 16.66 44.57
C ILE A 209 21.83 16.33 44.09
N GLY A 210 22.61 15.71 44.98
CA GLY A 210 23.91 15.11 44.68
C GLY A 210 25.10 16.08 44.72
N ASP A 211 25.96 15.91 45.73
CA ASP A 211 27.30 16.53 45.82
C ASP A 211 28.40 15.61 45.26
N GLU A 212 28.07 14.38 44.83
CA GLU A 212 29.07 13.42 44.35
C GLU A 212 29.50 13.72 42.90
N PRO A 213 30.81 13.93 42.65
CA PRO A 213 31.32 14.14 41.30
C PRO A 213 31.15 12.88 40.44
N ALA A 214 30.88 13.07 39.14
CA ALA A 214 30.71 11.97 38.21
C ALA A 214 31.94 11.04 38.21
N GLY A 215 31.73 9.72 38.37
CA GLY A 215 32.81 8.73 38.43
C GLY A 215 33.71 8.73 37.19
N LYS A 216 33.15 9.00 35.99
CA LYS A 216 33.80 9.40 34.71
C LYS A 216 32.75 10.06 33.79
N PRO A 217 32.72 11.39 33.60
CA PRO A 217 31.74 12.03 32.73
C PRO A 217 31.99 11.68 31.24
N PRO A 218 30.94 11.44 30.44
CA PRO A 218 31.09 11.24 29.00
C PRO A 218 31.59 12.53 28.34
N ILE A 219 32.47 12.40 27.34
CA ILE A 219 33.08 13.54 26.64
C ILE A 219 32.28 13.82 25.36
N PRO A 220 31.70 15.02 25.20
CA PRO A 220 31.01 15.41 23.96
C PRO A 220 31.98 15.43 22.77
N LEU A 221 31.53 15.00 21.59
CA LEU A 221 32.31 15.17 20.36
C LEU A 221 32.41 16.67 20.01
N VAL A 222 31.29 17.39 20.13
CA VAL A 222 31.21 18.83 19.91
C VAL A 222 32.07 19.61 20.90
N GLU A 223 32.61 20.73 20.45
CA GLU A 223 33.28 21.68 21.33
C GLU A 223 32.23 22.47 22.14
N VAL A 224 32.26 22.27 23.47
CA VAL A 224 31.36 22.91 24.43
C VAL A 224 32.16 24.00 25.17
N PRO A 225 31.71 25.27 25.18
CA PRO A 225 32.37 26.33 25.93
C PRO A 225 32.40 26.03 27.43
N ALA A 226 33.43 26.53 28.12
CA ALA A 226 33.58 26.34 29.56
C ALA A 226 32.32 26.81 30.33
N LEU A 227 31.80 25.94 31.20
CA LEU A 227 30.60 26.23 31.99
C LEU A 227 30.90 27.26 33.10
N PRO A 228 30.01 28.22 33.37
CA PRO A 228 30.22 29.28 34.37
C PRO A 228 30.53 28.75 35.77
N GLU A 229 31.37 29.50 36.51
CA GLU A 229 31.62 29.29 37.93
C GLU A 229 30.30 29.46 38.72
N GLY A 230 29.95 28.47 39.55
CA GLY A 230 28.66 28.43 40.28
C GLY A 230 27.59 27.47 39.71
N THR A 231 27.80 26.88 38.53
CA THR A 231 26.88 25.85 38.00
C THR A 231 26.89 24.60 38.89
N PRO A 232 25.72 24.14 39.42
CA PRO A 232 25.64 22.92 40.25
C PRO A 232 26.19 21.68 39.54
N GLU A 233 26.79 20.75 40.28
CA GLU A 233 27.45 19.58 39.68
C GLU A 233 26.47 18.71 38.88
N ILE A 234 25.27 18.47 39.42
CA ILE A 234 24.23 17.73 38.70
C ILE A 234 23.81 18.43 37.39
N ALA A 235 23.80 19.76 37.35
CA ALA A 235 23.52 20.53 36.14
C ALA A 235 24.66 20.38 35.11
N ARG A 236 25.93 20.34 35.56
CA ARG A 236 27.09 20.05 34.69
C ARG A 236 26.98 18.66 34.07
N ARG A 237 26.60 17.65 34.86
CA ARG A 237 26.39 16.26 34.40
C ARG A 237 25.30 16.18 33.33
N VAL A 238 24.15 16.82 33.55
CA VAL A 238 23.04 16.89 32.58
C VAL A 238 23.48 17.56 31.28
N ILE A 239 24.17 18.71 31.34
CA ILE A 239 24.70 19.40 30.15
C ILE A 239 25.65 18.50 29.37
N ASN A 240 26.61 17.85 30.05
CA ASN A 240 27.57 16.97 29.38
C ASN A 240 26.87 15.83 28.63
N VAL A 241 25.96 15.13 29.28
CA VAL A 241 25.19 14.02 28.67
C VAL A 241 24.35 14.51 27.48
N ALA A 242 23.68 15.65 27.60
CA ALA A 242 22.90 16.21 26.50
C ALA A 242 23.79 16.65 25.33
N CYS A 243 24.95 17.26 25.59
CA CYS A 243 25.89 17.71 24.56
C CYS A 243 26.52 16.54 23.78
N CYS A 244 26.66 15.36 24.38
CA CYS A 244 27.06 14.15 23.66
C CYS A 244 26.05 13.71 22.58
N ASN A 245 24.81 14.20 22.62
CA ASN A 245 23.70 13.74 21.76
C ASN A 245 23.07 14.88 20.93
N ILE A 246 23.41 16.14 21.20
CA ILE A 246 22.78 17.32 20.56
C ILE A 246 23.12 17.45 19.06
N HIS A 247 24.16 16.75 18.60
CA HIS A 247 24.59 16.74 17.20
C HIS A 247 24.15 15.49 16.42
N SER A 248 23.44 14.56 17.07
CA SER A 248 23.00 13.32 16.41
C SER A 248 22.01 13.59 15.27
N PRO A 249 22.02 12.78 14.19
CA PRO A 249 21.03 12.86 13.12
C PRO A 249 19.62 12.41 13.56
N GLY A 250 19.56 11.56 14.59
CA GLY A 250 18.36 10.86 15.05
C GLY A 250 17.50 11.60 16.08
N LYS A 251 16.62 10.83 16.72
CA LYS A 251 15.66 11.31 17.74
C LYS A 251 16.31 11.65 19.08
N ASP A 252 17.42 11.00 19.41
CA ASP A 252 18.26 11.31 20.56
C ASP A 252 18.64 12.80 20.65
N ARG A 253 18.85 13.48 19.52
CA ARG A 253 19.00 14.94 19.48
C ARG A 253 17.79 15.69 20.05
N GLU A 254 16.57 15.28 19.70
CA GLU A 254 15.35 15.90 20.23
C GLU A 254 15.25 15.70 21.75
N GLY A 255 15.66 14.53 22.25
CA GLY A 255 15.76 14.25 23.68
C GLY A 255 16.79 15.14 24.38
N ALA A 256 17.99 15.29 23.78
CA ALA A 256 19.04 16.17 24.29
C ALA A 256 18.57 17.63 24.38
N ALA A 257 17.95 18.13 23.30
CA ALA A 257 17.40 19.47 23.26
C ALA A 257 16.33 19.67 24.36
N ALA A 258 15.45 18.68 24.59
CA ALA A 258 14.45 18.75 25.64
C ALA A 258 15.05 18.79 27.06
N ALA A 259 16.15 18.06 27.31
CA ALA A 259 16.87 18.11 28.59
C ALA A 259 17.52 19.49 28.81
N ILE A 260 18.21 20.03 27.78
CA ILE A 260 18.82 21.38 27.83
C ILE A 260 17.76 22.44 28.08
N VAL A 261 16.65 22.40 27.34
CA VAL A 261 15.53 23.34 27.52
C VAL A 261 15.06 23.33 28.95
N ARG A 262 14.84 22.15 29.52
CA ARG A 262 14.34 22.01 30.88
C ARG A 262 15.33 22.50 31.91
N LEU A 263 16.61 22.24 31.73
CA LEU A 263 17.65 22.67 32.67
C LEU A 263 17.83 24.19 32.65
N VAL A 264 18.05 24.78 31.47
CA VAL A 264 18.41 26.20 31.32
C VAL A 264 17.31 27.14 31.81
N VAL A 265 16.03 26.74 31.74
CA VAL A 265 14.91 27.56 32.22
C VAL A 265 14.60 27.42 33.71
N ARG A 266 15.33 26.58 34.45
CA ARG A 266 15.06 26.40 35.90
C ARG A 266 15.51 27.61 36.70
N LYS A 267 14.72 27.91 37.74
CA LYS A 267 14.88 29.08 38.62
C LYS A 267 16.24 29.14 39.34
N ASP A 268 16.84 28.01 39.64
CA ASP A 268 18.07 27.89 40.41
C ASP A 268 19.35 27.91 39.55
N VAL A 269 19.24 27.88 38.22
CA VAL A 269 20.42 27.83 37.32
C VAL A 269 20.37 28.79 36.14
N TYR A 270 19.23 29.44 35.85
CA TYR A 270 19.09 30.30 34.67
C TYR A 270 20.10 31.45 34.63
N GLU A 271 20.45 32.03 35.79
CA GLU A 271 21.39 33.16 35.89
C GLU A 271 22.77 32.80 35.35
N HIS A 272 23.16 31.53 35.51
CA HIS A 272 24.41 31.00 35.02
C HIS A 272 24.30 30.54 33.56
N LEU A 273 23.28 29.73 33.24
CA LEU A 273 23.27 28.96 31.99
C LEU A 273 22.60 29.66 30.80
N LEU A 274 21.69 30.62 31.01
CA LEU A 274 20.90 31.19 29.90
C LEU A 274 21.77 32.01 28.94
N ASN A 275 22.53 32.98 29.46
CA ASN A 275 23.41 33.81 28.63
C ASN A 275 24.52 32.97 28.00
N TRP A 276 25.13 32.06 28.76
CA TRP A 276 26.12 31.11 28.26
C TRP A 276 25.59 30.30 27.07
N PHE A 277 24.38 29.76 27.17
CA PHE A 277 23.80 28.97 26.10
C PHE A 277 23.51 29.83 24.86
N VAL A 278 22.98 31.05 25.03
CA VAL A 278 22.75 31.98 23.92
C VAL A 278 24.05 32.34 23.21
N ASP A 279 25.12 32.61 23.95
CA ASP A 279 26.45 32.90 23.39
C ASP A 279 27.02 31.71 22.60
N TRP A 280 26.84 30.50 23.11
CA TRP A 280 27.24 29.30 22.41
C TRP A 280 26.47 29.13 21.09
N VAL A 281 25.15 29.31 21.12
CA VAL A 281 24.33 29.22 19.89
C VAL A 281 24.73 30.31 18.88
N ALA A 282 24.95 31.55 19.32
CA ALA A 282 25.38 32.64 18.45
C ALA A 282 26.71 32.35 17.75
N ASN A 283 27.70 31.80 18.48
CA ASN A 283 28.97 31.39 17.89
C ASN A 283 28.78 30.31 16.80
N ILE A 284 28.04 29.23 17.13
CA ILE A 284 27.81 28.14 16.17
C ILE A 284 27.00 28.62 14.94
N VAL A 285 26.01 29.49 15.13
CA VAL A 285 25.26 30.10 14.02
C VAL A 285 26.20 30.89 13.11
N GLY A 286 27.05 31.76 13.67
CA GLY A 286 28.02 32.53 12.90
C GLY A 286 28.97 31.64 12.09
N LEU A 287 29.46 30.55 12.67
CA LEU A 287 30.31 29.56 11.99
C LEU A 287 29.56 28.85 10.85
N CYS A 288 28.30 28.46 11.07
CA CYS A 288 27.52 27.69 10.10
C CYS A 288 27.04 28.54 8.91
N VAL A 289 26.67 29.79 9.16
CA VAL A 289 26.05 30.70 8.18
C VAL A 289 27.10 31.37 7.30
N LYS A 290 28.27 31.72 7.86
CA LYS A 290 29.40 32.35 7.11
C LYS A 290 30.41 31.34 6.58
N GLY A 291 30.42 30.13 7.13
CA GLY A 291 31.36 29.07 6.77
C GLY A 291 30.96 28.29 5.51
N SER A 292 31.94 27.71 4.83
CA SER A 292 31.73 26.79 3.72
C SER A 292 31.76 25.30 4.15
N LEU A 293 32.23 25.01 5.37
CA LEU A 293 32.35 23.66 5.91
C LEU A 293 30.99 23.10 6.31
N ARG A 294 30.77 21.80 6.03
CA ARG A 294 29.54 21.07 6.39
C ARG A 294 29.70 20.18 7.61
N GLU A 295 30.94 19.88 7.99
CA GLU A 295 31.32 19.09 9.14
C GLU A 295 32.49 19.78 9.86
N ASP A 296 32.63 19.56 11.17
CA ASP A 296 33.82 19.97 11.92
C ASP A 296 34.97 18.94 11.77
N ASP A 297 36.15 19.26 12.32
CA ASP A 297 37.34 18.40 12.26
C ASP A 297 37.15 17.03 12.94
N LYS A 298 36.10 16.87 13.74
CA LYS A 298 35.73 15.63 14.43
C LYS A 298 34.62 14.86 13.71
N GLY A 299 34.21 15.31 12.51
CA GLY A 299 33.19 14.68 11.68
C GLY A 299 31.75 14.95 12.13
N VAL A 300 31.51 15.97 12.96
CA VAL A 300 30.18 16.40 13.36
C VAL A 300 29.55 17.24 12.27
N ALA A 301 28.43 16.77 11.71
CA ALA A 301 27.70 17.54 10.70
C ALA A 301 26.99 18.75 11.32
N TYR A 302 27.39 19.95 10.87
CA TYR A 302 26.88 21.22 11.37
C TYR A 302 25.36 21.35 11.23
N VAL A 303 24.77 20.74 10.21
CA VAL A 303 23.31 20.76 9.98
C VAL A 303 22.53 20.16 11.16
N TYR A 304 23.01 19.06 11.74
CA TYR A 304 22.33 18.38 12.84
C TYR A 304 22.61 19.05 14.17
N PHE A 305 23.84 19.55 14.35
CA PHE A 305 24.21 20.31 15.53
C PHE A 305 23.42 21.62 15.64
N LEU A 306 23.37 22.39 14.55
CA LEU A 306 22.58 23.62 14.47
C LEU A 306 21.08 23.35 14.70
N LEU A 307 20.54 22.26 14.16
CA LEU A 307 19.14 21.89 14.37
C LEU A 307 18.84 21.55 15.84
N GLY A 308 19.78 20.91 16.54
CA GLY A 308 19.68 20.61 17.98
C GLY A 308 19.71 21.88 18.82
N LEU A 309 20.68 22.75 18.57
CA LEU A 309 20.86 24.01 19.28
C LEU A 309 19.69 24.99 19.05
N LEU A 310 19.27 25.22 17.81
CA LEU A 310 18.12 26.08 17.52
C LEU A 310 16.80 25.49 18.05
N GLY A 311 16.68 24.16 18.03
CA GLY A 311 15.56 23.45 18.65
C GLY A 311 15.48 23.69 20.15
N ALA A 312 16.62 23.58 20.85
CA ALA A 312 16.73 23.88 22.27
C ALA A 312 16.48 25.37 22.55
N LEU A 313 17.08 26.28 21.79
CA LEU A 313 16.89 27.72 21.95
C LEU A 313 15.41 28.11 21.80
N SER A 314 14.75 27.61 20.74
CA SER A 314 13.32 27.81 20.54
C SER A 314 12.50 27.26 21.71
N GLY A 315 12.86 26.10 22.25
CA GLY A 315 12.20 25.50 23.42
C GLY A 315 12.38 26.31 24.71
N ILE A 316 13.56 26.91 24.92
CA ILE A 316 13.88 27.80 26.05
C ILE A 316 12.96 29.01 26.02
N PHE A 317 12.89 29.73 24.90
CA PHE A 317 12.01 30.90 24.76
C PHE A 317 10.52 30.54 24.76
N ALA A 318 10.14 29.30 24.47
CA ALA A 318 8.76 28.83 24.59
C ALA A 318 8.34 28.52 26.04
N SER A 319 9.29 28.08 26.88
CA SER A 319 9.00 27.48 28.19
C SER A 319 9.49 28.32 29.38
N GLY A 320 10.43 29.23 29.16
CA GLY A 320 11.04 30.06 30.18
C GLY A 320 10.10 31.13 30.72
N GLU A 321 10.37 31.57 31.95
CA GLU A 321 9.61 32.66 32.57
C GLU A 321 9.87 33.97 31.82
N ARG A 322 8.81 34.67 31.42
CA ARG A 322 8.90 35.87 30.56
C ARG A 322 9.75 36.99 31.19
N SER A 323 9.73 37.13 32.51
CA SER A 323 10.57 38.08 33.28
C SER A 323 12.07 37.85 33.08
N ILE A 324 12.46 36.61 32.78
CA ILE A 324 13.84 36.17 32.60
C ILE A 324 14.20 36.15 31.11
N VAL A 325 13.46 35.38 30.31
CA VAL A 325 13.81 35.18 28.90
C VAL A 325 13.37 36.33 27.98
N GLY A 326 12.52 37.23 28.48
CA GLY A 326 12.02 38.40 27.75
C GLY A 326 12.74 39.72 28.09
N GLN A 327 13.92 39.66 28.73
CA GLN A 327 14.69 40.86 29.04
C GLN A 327 15.15 41.56 27.74
N PRO A 328 14.98 42.89 27.61
CA PRO A 328 15.28 43.60 26.36
C PRO A 328 16.71 43.38 25.84
N GLY A 329 17.71 43.42 26.73
CA GLY A 329 19.11 43.19 26.35
C GLY A 329 19.38 41.78 25.82
N LEU A 330 18.70 40.76 26.38
CA LEU A 330 18.81 39.38 25.91
C LEU A 330 18.13 39.22 24.54
N LEU A 331 16.93 39.77 24.38
CA LEU A 331 16.19 39.70 23.12
C LEU A 331 16.95 40.39 21.98
N GLN A 332 17.51 41.58 22.23
CA GLN A 332 18.33 42.31 21.26
C GLN A 332 19.56 41.48 20.86
N LYS A 333 20.27 40.91 21.85
CA LYS A 333 21.45 40.07 21.63
C LYS A 333 21.14 38.84 20.77
N VAL A 334 19.99 38.20 21.00
CA VAL A 334 19.51 37.06 20.20
C VAL A 334 19.12 37.51 18.80
N TYR A 335 18.48 38.66 18.66
CA TYR A 335 18.09 39.19 17.37
C TYR A 335 19.31 39.47 16.49
N ASP A 336 20.25 40.26 17.00
CA ASP A 336 21.42 40.71 16.24
C ASP A 336 22.38 39.56 15.90
N ASN A 337 22.67 38.68 16.86
CA ASN A 337 23.71 37.65 16.69
C ASN A 337 23.19 36.29 16.21
N ILE A 338 21.88 36.05 16.25
CA ILE A 338 21.29 34.78 15.83
C ILE A 338 20.27 35.01 14.72
N ILE A 339 19.20 35.79 14.95
CA ILE A 339 18.10 35.90 13.98
C ILE A 339 18.56 36.56 12.67
N ARG A 340 19.22 37.71 12.75
CA ARG A 340 19.72 38.45 11.59
C ARG A 340 20.80 37.67 10.82
N GLU A 341 21.65 36.93 11.52
CA GLU A 341 22.63 36.02 10.90
C GLU A 341 21.93 34.87 10.16
N LEU A 342 20.90 34.25 10.74
CA LEU A 342 20.12 33.20 10.07
C LEU A 342 19.39 33.71 8.81
N TYR A 343 19.02 34.99 8.73
CA TYR A 343 18.47 35.60 7.51
C TYR A 343 19.51 35.73 6.40
N ASN A 344 20.76 36.04 6.76
CA ASN A 344 21.86 36.28 5.84
C ASN A 344 22.70 35.01 5.61
N ASP A 345 22.07 33.84 5.46
CA ASP A 345 22.76 32.57 5.22
C ASP A 345 23.52 32.53 3.88
N GLU A 346 24.77 32.98 3.91
CA GLU A 346 25.72 32.93 2.78
C GLU A 346 26.11 31.50 2.42
N SER A 347 26.11 30.58 3.40
CA SER A 347 26.47 29.16 3.20
C SER A 347 25.42 28.36 2.41
N GLY A 348 24.17 28.83 2.38
CA GLY A 348 23.01 28.12 1.84
C GLY A 348 22.57 26.87 2.63
N LEU A 349 23.14 26.62 3.82
CA LEU A 349 22.80 25.46 4.67
C LEU A 349 21.32 25.41 5.02
N ILE A 350 20.75 26.56 5.38
CA ILE A 350 19.36 26.72 5.82
C ILE A 350 18.42 26.56 4.64
N ALA A 351 18.74 27.19 3.51
CA ALA A 351 17.97 27.08 2.28
C ALA A 351 17.83 25.61 1.80
N GLN A 352 18.87 24.79 2.03
CA GLN A 352 18.86 23.39 1.66
C GLN A 352 18.10 22.49 2.63
N ASN A 353 17.99 22.84 3.93
CA ASN A 353 17.38 21.98 4.95
C ASN A 353 16.00 22.46 5.44
N ALA A 354 14.94 21.69 5.15
CA ALA A 354 13.56 22.04 5.54
C ALA A 354 13.33 22.03 7.06
N MET A 355 14.00 21.16 7.82
CA MET A 355 13.83 21.06 9.27
C MET A 355 14.44 22.26 10.01
N LEU A 356 15.52 22.85 9.49
CA LEU A 356 16.06 24.12 9.98
C LEU A 356 15.06 25.25 9.75
N ARG A 357 14.55 25.44 8.53
CA ARG A 357 13.55 26.49 8.22
C ARG A 357 12.27 26.36 9.05
N LYS A 358 11.79 25.12 9.26
CA LYS A 358 10.67 24.82 10.16
C LYS A 358 10.98 25.21 11.61
N THR A 359 12.20 25.00 12.07
CA THR A 359 12.64 25.35 13.44
C THR A 359 12.78 26.86 13.59
N MET A 360 13.27 27.55 12.56
CA MET A 360 13.30 29.02 12.50
C MET A 360 11.92 29.64 12.62
N CYS A 361 10.89 29.11 11.92
CA CYS A 361 9.51 29.58 12.07
C CYS A 361 9.06 29.59 13.55
N LYS A 362 9.37 28.52 14.29
CA LYS A 362 9.04 28.40 15.71
C LYS A 362 9.84 29.37 16.56
N LEU A 363 11.13 29.57 16.24
CA LEU A 363 11.99 30.53 16.94
C LEU A 363 11.47 31.96 16.73
N PHE A 364 11.22 32.38 15.49
CA PHE A 364 10.65 33.70 15.16
C PHE A 364 9.36 33.97 15.93
N ARG A 365 8.45 32.99 15.94
CA ARG A 365 7.22 33.07 16.73
C ARG A 365 7.50 33.31 18.22
N ASN A 366 8.36 32.50 18.83
CA ASN A 366 8.59 32.58 20.28
C ASN A 366 9.29 33.90 20.66
N ILE A 367 10.23 34.37 19.85
CA ILE A 367 10.91 35.66 20.06
C ILE A 367 9.93 36.83 19.85
N SER A 368 9.13 36.81 18.77
CA SER A 368 8.08 37.82 18.53
C SER A 368 7.12 37.92 19.72
N TYR A 369 6.73 36.79 20.32
CA TYR A 369 5.88 36.76 21.52
C TYR A 369 6.50 37.46 22.74
N LEU A 370 7.82 37.48 22.84
CA LEU A 370 8.53 38.11 23.95
C LEU A 370 8.71 39.62 23.72
N TYR A 371 8.88 40.06 22.46
CA TYR A 371 8.85 41.47 22.07
C TYR A 371 7.46 42.10 22.25
N LEU A 372 6.39 41.37 21.90
CA LEU A 372 5.02 41.89 21.94
C LEU A 372 4.40 41.85 23.35
N PRO A 373 3.68 42.89 23.81
CA PRO A 373 3.17 42.99 25.17
C PRO A 373 2.25 41.83 25.60
N LEU A 374 2.04 41.70 26.91
CA LEU A 374 1.06 40.73 27.44
C LEU A 374 -0.35 41.11 26.97
N THR A 375 -1.17 40.10 26.67
CA THR A 375 -2.55 40.29 26.20
C THR A 375 -3.33 41.14 27.21
N GLY A 376 -3.80 42.32 26.79
CA GLY A 376 -4.57 43.25 27.63
C GLY A 376 -3.78 44.41 28.26
N GLN A 377 -2.48 44.54 28.00
CA GLN A 377 -1.70 45.75 28.33
C GLN A 377 -1.79 46.78 27.20
N ILE A 378 -1.63 48.08 27.54
CA ILE A 378 -1.73 49.19 26.58
C ILE A 378 -0.64 49.05 25.51
N GLU A 379 -1.07 48.94 24.26
CA GLU A 379 -0.21 48.86 23.08
C GLU A 379 0.45 50.22 22.79
N THR A 380 1.66 50.18 22.22
CA THR A 380 2.38 51.36 21.74
C THR A 380 1.67 51.96 20.52
N GLN A 381 1.59 53.29 20.42
CA GLN A 381 0.91 53.98 19.30
C GLN A 381 1.64 53.81 17.95
N ASP A 382 2.91 53.37 17.96
CA ASP A 382 3.79 53.32 16.79
C ASP A 382 3.87 51.94 16.10
N GLY A 383 2.90 51.04 16.33
CA GLY A 383 2.87 49.71 15.71
C GLY A 383 3.78 48.66 16.39
N PRO A 384 3.95 47.47 15.79
CA PRO A 384 4.86 46.45 16.29
C PRO A 384 6.34 46.88 16.15
N PRO A 385 7.24 46.38 17.02
CA PRO A 385 8.68 46.63 16.87
C PRO A 385 9.22 46.17 15.50
N GLU A 386 10.22 46.88 14.97
CA GLU A 386 10.85 46.59 13.68
C GLU A 386 11.30 45.12 13.57
N GLU A 387 11.84 44.56 14.66
CA GLU A 387 12.25 43.15 14.72
C GLU A 387 11.10 42.18 14.49
N VAL A 388 9.90 42.54 14.97
CA VAL A 388 8.68 41.74 14.79
C VAL A 388 8.16 41.86 13.36
N GLU A 389 8.23 43.04 12.76
CA GLU A 389 7.86 43.25 11.35
C GLU A 389 8.77 42.45 10.40
N GLU A 390 10.10 42.50 10.60
CA GLU A 390 11.06 41.69 9.83
C GLU A 390 10.76 40.18 9.97
N MET A 391 10.48 39.71 11.19
CA MET A 391 10.10 38.31 11.43
C MET A 391 8.77 37.93 10.74
N ILE A 392 7.79 38.83 10.70
CA ILE A 392 6.51 38.62 10.01
C ILE A 392 6.71 38.52 8.50
N ASP A 393 7.50 39.41 7.90
CA ASP A 393 7.79 39.38 6.46
C ASP A 393 8.49 38.07 6.05
N GLN A 394 9.42 37.59 6.86
CA GLN A 394 10.08 36.30 6.63
C GLN A 394 9.11 35.11 6.75
N LEU A 395 8.17 35.15 7.71
CA LEU A 395 7.12 34.14 7.80
C LEU A 395 6.19 34.16 6.58
N LEU A 396 5.86 35.33 6.03
CA LEU A 396 5.07 35.47 4.80
C LEU A 396 5.80 34.87 3.59
N ARG A 397 7.10 35.12 3.43
CA ARG A 397 7.92 34.51 2.36
C ARG A 397 7.95 32.98 2.45
N LEU A 398 8.01 32.44 3.67
CA LEU A 398 8.00 30.98 3.92
C LEU A 398 6.65 30.31 3.64
N LEU A 399 5.59 31.06 3.29
CA LEU A 399 4.33 30.48 2.82
C LEU A 399 4.45 29.85 1.42
N ASP A 400 5.42 30.26 0.60
CA ASP A 400 5.73 29.66 -0.71
C ASP A 400 6.89 28.64 -0.66
N ASP A 401 7.31 28.22 0.55
CA ASP A 401 8.39 27.23 0.68
C ASP A 401 8.05 25.94 -0.07
N ARG A 402 9.04 25.25 -0.64
CA ARG A 402 8.85 23.94 -1.31
C ARG A 402 8.33 22.84 -0.38
N ASP A 403 8.66 22.90 0.92
CA ASP A 403 8.30 21.88 1.90
C ASP A 403 7.00 22.22 2.66
N SER A 404 6.05 21.28 2.70
CA SER A 404 4.74 21.50 3.32
C SER A 404 4.81 21.68 4.84
N LEU A 405 5.79 21.07 5.52
CA LEU A 405 5.97 21.22 6.97
C LEU A 405 6.47 22.62 7.32
N VAL A 406 7.25 23.24 6.44
CA VAL A 406 7.69 24.63 6.59
C VAL A 406 6.50 25.56 6.37
N ARG A 407 5.73 25.39 5.29
CA ARG A 407 4.52 26.20 5.02
C ARG A 407 3.53 26.15 6.19
N TYR A 408 3.29 24.96 6.76
CA TYR A 408 2.42 24.80 7.93
C TYR A 408 3.00 25.47 9.18
N ALA A 409 4.30 25.34 9.43
CA ALA A 409 4.95 25.98 10.57
C ALA A 409 4.93 27.51 10.45
N ALA A 410 5.14 28.05 9.25
CA ALA A 410 5.04 29.47 8.94
C ALA A 410 3.61 29.99 9.16
N SER A 411 2.60 29.35 8.55
CA SER A 411 1.18 29.69 8.70
C SER A 411 0.73 29.73 10.17
N LYS A 412 1.12 28.70 10.95
CA LYS A 412 0.81 28.61 12.38
C LYS A 412 1.55 29.68 13.19
N SER A 413 2.80 29.96 12.85
CA SER A 413 3.61 30.97 13.55
C SER A 413 3.05 32.37 13.30
N LEU A 414 2.77 32.71 12.03
CA LEU A 414 2.19 33.97 11.63
C LEU A 414 0.84 34.23 12.31
N SER A 415 -0.08 33.28 12.28
CA SER A 415 -1.38 33.42 12.95
C SER A 415 -1.26 33.63 14.47
N LEU A 416 -0.33 32.95 15.13
CA LEU A 416 -0.10 33.09 16.56
C LEU A 416 0.49 34.46 16.90
N VAL A 417 1.45 34.96 16.12
CA VAL A 417 2.02 36.30 16.28
C VAL A 417 0.94 37.35 16.05
N ALA A 418 0.14 37.23 14.98
CA ALA A 418 -0.92 38.18 14.66
C ALA A 418 -2.00 38.29 15.76
N LEU A 419 -2.25 37.22 16.52
CA LEU A 419 -3.18 37.27 17.68
C LEU A 419 -2.66 38.07 18.87
N ARG A 420 -1.35 38.34 18.92
CA ARG A 420 -0.73 39.18 19.94
C ARG A 420 -0.68 40.65 19.55
N LEU A 421 -0.95 40.96 18.29
CA LEU A 421 -1.00 42.33 17.77
C LEU A 421 -2.38 42.96 17.99
N ALA A 422 -2.39 44.29 17.83
CA ALA A 422 -3.57 45.13 17.80
C ALA A 422 -4.56 44.63 16.73
N ALA A 423 -5.84 44.95 16.93
CA ALA A 423 -6.87 44.54 15.96
C ALA A 423 -6.60 45.09 14.55
N ALA A 424 -6.11 46.34 14.45
CA ALA A 424 -5.78 46.97 13.17
C ALA A 424 -4.63 46.24 12.45
N ASP A 425 -3.50 46.03 13.13
CA ASP A 425 -2.33 45.36 12.55
C ASP A 425 -2.64 43.90 12.17
N ARG A 426 -3.41 43.21 13.01
CA ARG A 426 -3.89 41.84 12.72
C ARG A 426 -4.72 41.80 11.45
N SER A 427 -5.65 42.76 11.29
CA SER A 427 -6.47 42.87 10.08
C SER A 427 -5.61 43.17 8.86
N GLN A 428 -4.61 44.05 8.96
CA GLN A 428 -3.70 44.35 7.86
C GLN A 428 -2.90 43.11 7.40
N ILE A 429 -2.37 42.31 8.33
CA ILE A 429 -1.67 41.07 7.98
C ILE A 429 -2.62 40.08 7.30
N PHE A 430 -3.85 39.96 7.80
CA PHE A 430 -4.83 39.07 7.20
C PHE A 430 -5.27 39.53 5.81
N GLU A 431 -5.46 40.83 5.59
CA GLU A 431 -5.72 41.43 4.29
C GLU A 431 -4.57 41.16 3.31
N ALA A 432 -3.31 41.34 3.74
CA ALA A 432 -2.14 41.01 2.93
C ALA A 432 -2.13 39.52 2.49
N VAL A 433 -2.49 38.59 3.39
CA VAL A 433 -2.62 37.16 3.05
C VAL A 433 -3.73 36.92 2.04
N ILE A 434 -4.86 37.61 2.16
CA ILE A 434 -5.98 37.49 1.23
C ILE A 434 -5.63 38.08 -0.14
N ASP A 435 -4.92 39.20 -0.20
CA ASP A 435 -4.52 39.83 -1.45
C ASP A 435 -3.47 39.03 -2.22
N LEU A 436 -2.64 38.24 -1.53
CA LEU A 436 -1.69 37.31 -2.18
C LEU A 436 -2.38 36.18 -2.98
N TYR A 437 -3.69 35.92 -2.79
CA TYR A 437 -4.43 34.98 -3.65
C TYR A 437 -4.60 35.49 -5.08
N ASP A 438 -4.56 36.80 -5.29
CA ASP A 438 -4.72 37.42 -6.61
C ASP A 438 -3.38 37.53 -7.37
N SER A 439 -2.26 37.18 -6.71
CA SER A 439 -0.93 37.10 -7.32
C SER A 439 -0.90 36.00 -8.40
N ASP A 440 -0.40 36.36 -9.59
CA ASP A 440 -0.26 35.46 -10.75
C ASP A 440 -1.56 34.79 -11.25
N VAL A 441 -2.74 35.30 -10.83
CA VAL A 441 -4.04 34.85 -11.33
C VAL A 441 -4.33 35.52 -12.68
N LEU A 442 -4.57 34.70 -13.70
CA LEU A 442 -4.94 35.20 -15.02
C LEU A 442 -6.47 35.36 -15.12
N TYR A 443 -6.89 36.48 -15.68
CA TYR A 443 -8.30 36.76 -15.97
C TYR A 443 -8.56 36.65 -17.48
N PRO A 444 -9.63 35.94 -17.92
CA PRO A 444 -9.90 35.74 -19.34
C PRO A 444 -10.06 37.07 -20.08
N ASN A 445 -9.44 37.17 -21.25
CA ASN A 445 -9.37 38.40 -22.05
C ASN A 445 -10.76 39.00 -22.33
N ARG A 446 -10.90 40.33 -22.27
CA ARG A 446 -12.13 41.09 -22.59
C ARG A 446 -12.73 40.77 -23.96
N ALA A 447 -11.93 40.31 -24.93
CA ALA A 447 -12.43 39.86 -26.24
C ALA A 447 -13.11 38.48 -26.18
N LEU A 448 -12.57 37.54 -25.38
CA LEU A 448 -13.11 36.19 -25.18
C LEU A 448 -14.40 36.20 -24.34
N THR A 449 -14.50 37.12 -23.38
CA THR A 449 -15.68 37.29 -22.52
C THR A 449 -16.89 37.92 -23.24
N LYS A 450 -16.70 38.50 -24.44
CA LYS A 450 -17.80 38.89 -25.34
C LYS A 450 -18.43 37.71 -26.08
N LEU A 451 -17.64 36.67 -26.37
CA LEU A 451 -18.09 35.43 -27.03
C LEU A 451 -18.77 34.47 -26.04
N ASP A 452 -18.31 34.45 -24.79
CA ASP A 452 -18.92 33.67 -23.72
C ASP A 452 -18.97 34.48 -22.41
N PRO A 453 -20.09 35.20 -22.16
CA PRO A 453 -20.27 36.00 -20.94
C PRO A 453 -20.14 35.18 -19.65
N LYS A 454 -20.39 33.85 -19.70
CA LYS A 454 -20.31 32.97 -18.52
C LYS A 454 -18.87 32.77 -18.04
N LYS A 455 -17.87 32.93 -18.91
CA LYS A 455 -16.44 32.81 -18.57
C LYS A 455 -15.84 34.07 -17.95
N ARG A 456 -16.59 35.16 -17.85
CA ARG A 456 -16.10 36.45 -17.34
C ARG A 456 -15.57 36.41 -15.90
N HIS A 457 -16.08 35.48 -15.09
CA HIS A 457 -15.74 35.36 -13.67
C HIS A 457 -14.83 34.16 -13.38
N GLN A 458 -14.38 33.42 -14.40
CA GLN A 458 -13.56 32.23 -14.20
C GLN A 458 -12.08 32.62 -14.05
N LYS A 459 -11.48 32.35 -12.88
CA LYS A 459 -10.05 32.55 -12.62
C LYS A 459 -9.25 31.46 -13.33
N ASP A 460 -8.27 31.83 -14.16
CA ASP A 460 -7.31 30.89 -14.71
C ASP A 460 -6.11 30.78 -13.76
N LEU A 461 -6.05 29.62 -13.10
CA LEU A 461 -5.04 29.31 -12.08
C LEU A 461 -3.85 28.55 -12.67
N SER A 462 -3.65 28.54 -13.98
CA SER A 462 -2.56 27.77 -14.61
C SER A 462 -1.15 28.27 -14.26
N GLN A 463 -0.99 29.55 -13.91
CA GLN A 463 0.32 30.17 -13.62
C GLN A 463 0.62 30.35 -12.12
N VAL A 464 -0.37 30.14 -11.24
CA VAL A 464 -0.17 30.38 -9.80
C VAL A 464 0.76 29.33 -9.15
N SER A 465 1.47 29.70 -8.09
CA SER A 465 2.23 28.74 -7.29
C SER A 465 1.31 27.87 -6.42
N VAL A 466 1.34 26.55 -6.63
CA VAL A 466 0.63 25.57 -5.77
C VAL A 466 1.15 25.62 -4.34
N HIS A 467 2.44 25.89 -4.15
CA HIS A 467 3.04 25.97 -2.81
C HIS A 467 2.49 27.17 -2.06
N LEU A 468 2.52 28.36 -2.67
CA LEU A 468 1.94 29.58 -2.12
C LEU A 468 0.46 29.39 -1.81
N TRP A 469 -0.36 28.91 -2.75
CA TRP A 469 -1.79 28.68 -2.53
C TRP A 469 -2.04 27.73 -1.34
N HIS A 470 -1.23 26.70 -1.18
CA HIS A 470 -1.30 25.81 -0.01
C HIS A 470 -0.96 26.57 1.29
N GLY A 471 0.12 27.36 1.30
CA GLY A 471 0.51 28.16 2.47
C GLY A 471 -0.51 29.24 2.84
N LEU A 472 -1.06 29.95 1.85
CA LEU A 472 -2.12 30.93 2.03
C LEU A 472 -3.39 30.28 2.58
N THR A 473 -3.80 29.12 2.05
CA THR A 473 -5.01 28.41 2.51
C THR A 473 -4.85 27.92 3.95
N LEU A 474 -3.68 27.38 4.30
CA LEU A 474 -3.38 27.01 5.69
C LEU A 474 -3.39 28.23 6.63
N THR A 475 -2.88 29.37 6.17
CA THR A 475 -2.89 30.62 6.94
C THR A 475 -4.30 31.14 7.13
N VAL A 476 -5.13 31.14 6.07
CA VAL A 476 -6.56 31.49 6.19
C VAL A 476 -7.25 30.57 7.20
N ALA A 477 -7.02 29.25 7.13
CA ALA A 477 -7.60 28.32 8.08
C ALA A 477 -7.19 28.60 9.53
N THR A 478 -5.91 28.89 9.80
CA THR A 478 -5.44 29.19 11.15
C THR A 478 -5.99 30.52 11.67
N PHE A 479 -6.02 31.59 10.85
CA PHE A 479 -6.62 32.87 11.22
C PHE A 479 -8.13 32.73 11.51
N LEU A 480 -8.86 31.97 10.70
CA LEU A 480 -10.27 31.67 10.93
C LEU A 480 -10.49 30.91 12.23
N ARG A 481 -9.61 29.96 12.56
CA ARG A 481 -9.69 29.21 13.83
C ARG A 481 -9.63 30.13 15.06
N PHE A 482 -9.01 31.29 14.92
CA PHE A 482 -8.86 32.26 16.01
C PHE A 482 -9.78 33.48 15.85
N HIS A 483 -10.78 33.42 14.98
CA HIS A 483 -11.76 34.49 14.78
C HIS A 483 -11.11 35.84 14.41
N ALA A 484 -10.12 35.81 13.50
CA ALA A 484 -9.35 37.01 13.13
C ALA A 484 -9.90 37.78 11.91
N ALA A 485 -10.82 37.21 11.13
CA ALA A 485 -11.41 37.88 9.98
C ALA A 485 -12.58 38.76 10.43
N THR A 486 -12.68 39.98 9.88
CA THR A 486 -13.84 40.84 10.14
C THR A 486 -15.05 40.35 9.34
N VAL A 487 -16.26 40.66 9.83
CA VAL A 487 -17.52 40.28 9.17
C VAL A 487 -17.58 40.75 7.70
N GLN A 488 -17.02 41.93 7.41
CA GLN A 488 -16.98 42.51 6.06
C GLN A 488 -16.09 41.72 5.10
N MET A 489 -15.08 40.99 5.62
CA MET A 489 -14.16 40.18 4.81
C MET A 489 -14.71 38.78 4.50
N LEU A 490 -15.71 38.28 5.25
CA LEU A 490 -16.21 36.91 5.11
C LEU A 490 -16.62 36.52 3.68
N PRO A 491 -17.24 37.39 2.85
CA PRO A 491 -17.48 37.09 1.44
C PRO A 491 -16.22 36.78 0.64
N LYS A 492 -15.17 37.60 0.77
CA LYS A 492 -13.88 37.42 0.05
C LYS A 492 -13.16 36.17 0.58
N VAL A 493 -13.21 35.92 1.89
CA VAL A 493 -12.64 34.71 2.49
C VAL A 493 -13.35 33.45 1.97
N LEU A 494 -14.67 33.47 1.86
CA LEU A 494 -15.42 32.35 1.30
C LEU A 494 -15.05 32.10 -0.17
N ASP A 495 -14.91 33.15 -0.98
CA ASP A 495 -14.44 33.05 -2.37
C ASP A 495 -13.06 32.35 -2.47
N CYS A 496 -12.13 32.71 -1.59
CA CYS A 496 -10.82 32.05 -1.48
C CYS A 496 -10.98 30.56 -1.12
N ILE A 497 -11.80 30.22 -0.12
CA ILE A 497 -12.04 28.82 0.30
C ILE A 497 -12.65 28.01 -0.84
N ILE A 498 -13.66 28.53 -1.53
CA ILE A 498 -14.34 27.83 -2.63
C ILE A 498 -13.40 27.63 -3.81
N THR A 499 -12.64 28.68 -4.17
CA THR A 499 -11.63 28.58 -5.24
C THR A 499 -10.55 27.55 -4.86
N ALA A 500 -10.11 27.52 -3.60
CA ALA A 500 -9.15 26.55 -3.09
C ALA A 500 -9.72 25.12 -3.04
N LEU A 501 -11.00 24.92 -2.70
CA LEU A 501 -11.70 23.63 -2.75
C LEU A 501 -11.75 23.08 -4.18
N ALA A 502 -11.89 23.96 -5.18
CA ALA A 502 -11.92 23.62 -6.61
C ALA A 502 -10.56 23.63 -7.31
N PHE A 503 -9.48 23.94 -6.59
CA PHE A 503 -8.16 24.11 -7.14
C PHE A 503 -7.64 22.82 -7.78
N GLU A 504 -7.23 22.88 -9.05
CA GLU A 504 -6.52 21.81 -9.75
C GLU A 504 -5.64 22.45 -10.83
N GLN A 505 -4.38 22.03 -10.88
CA GLN A 505 -3.46 22.35 -11.96
C GLN A 505 -3.04 21.07 -12.67
N ARG A 506 -3.26 21.03 -13.99
CA ARG A 506 -2.86 19.90 -14.82
C ARG A 506 -1.49 20.14 -15.42
N LYS A 507 -0.56 19.24 -15.14
CA LYS A 507 0.72 19.11 -15.86
C LYS A 507 0.59 17.97 -16.87
N ALA A 508 1.60 17.80 -17.73
CA ALA A 508 1.56 16.79 -18.79
C ALA A 508 1.35 15.35 -18.30
N THR A 509 1.83 15.02 -17.09
CA THR A 509 1.85 13.65 -16.56
C THR A 509 1.06 13.47 -15.26
N PHE A 510 0.75 14.54 -14.53
CA PHE A 510 0.02 14.46 -13.26
C PHE A 510 -0.73 15.76 -12.99
N ALA A 511 -1.70 15.69 -12.10
CA ALA A 511 -2.40 16.85 -11.58
C ALA A 511 -1.94 17.18 -10.16
N THR A 512 -1.91 18.48 -9.83
CA THR A 512 -1.52 19.00 -8.53
C THR A 512 -2.60 19.89 -7.96
N GLY A 513 -2.77 19.88 -6.64
CA GLY A 513 -3.79 20.68 -5.97
C GLY A 513 -4.40 20.02 -4.74
N GLY A 514 -4.20 18.71 -4.56
CA GLY A 514 -4.75 17.96 -3.42
C GLY A 514 -4.44 18.61 -2.06
N ASN A 515 -3.21 19.07 -1.86
CA ASN A 515 -2.81 19.72 -0.60
C ASN A 515 -3.59 21.03 -0.37
N VAL A 516 -3.82 21.81 -1.43
CA VAL A 516 -4.59 23.07 -1.37
C VAL A 516 -6.04 22.78 -1.00
N ARG A 517 -6.67 21.79 -1.64
CA ARG A 517 -8.05 21.37 -1.35
C ARG A 517 -8.21 20.83 0.07
N ASP A 518 -7.23 20.07 0.57
CA ASP A 518 -7.21 19.58 1.95
C ASP A 518 -7.12 20.74 2.97
N ALA A 519 -6.22 21.70 2.71
CA ALA A 519 -6.15 22.93 3.50
C ALA A 519 -7.46 23.74 3.43
N ALA A 520 -8.16 23.72 2.28
CA ALA A 520 -9.44 24.41 2.12
C ALA A 520 -10.56 23.74 2.93
N CYS A 521 -10.57 22.41 3.04
CA CYS A 521 -11.46 21.70 3.98
C CYS A 521 -11.19 22.14 5.43
N TYR A 522 -9.91 22.29 5.81
CA TYR A 522 -9.55 22.82 7.13
C TYR A 522 -9.99 24.28 7.34
N ALA A 523 -9.90 25.12 6.31
CA ALA A 523 -10.40 26.50 6.33
C ALA A 523 -11.92 26.56 6.48
N ALA A 524 -12.65 25.76 5.70
CA ALA A 524 -14.11 25.64 5.77
C ALA A 524 -14.59 25.18 7.16
N TRP A 525 -13.95 24.15 7.72
CA TRP A 525 -14.24 23.68 9.08
C TRP A 525 -13.95 24.77 10.13
N SER A 526 -12.85 25.52 9.96
CA SER A 526 -12.47 26.60 10.89
C SER A 526 -13.45 27.78 10.82
N LEU A 527 -13.94 28.13 9.63
CA LEU A 527 -14.99 29.14 9.43
C LEU A 527 -16.29 28.72 10.13
N ALA A 528 -16.77 27.51 9.84
CA ALA A 528 -18.00 26.96 10.42
C ALA A 528 -17.97 26.88 11.96
N ARG A 529 -16.80 26.60 12.54
CA ARG A 529 -16.67 26.39 13.99
C ARG A 529 -16.60 27.69 14.80
N ASN A 530 -15.98 28.73 14.27
CA ASN A 530 -15.54 29.88 15.08
C ASN A 530 -16.29 31.18 14.77
N TYR A 531 -17.20 31.20 13.80
CA TYR A 531 -18.05 32.36 13.48
C TYR A 531 -19.50 32.07 13.81
N LYS A 532 -20.23 33.08 14.27
CA LYS A 532 -21.65 32.95 14.61
C LYS A 532 -22.52 33.04 13.36
N THR A 533 -23.73 32.49 13.44
CA THR A 533 -24.73 32.58 12.36
C THR A 533 -25.01 34.01 11.93
N GLU A 534 -25.18 34.94 12.87
CA GLU A 534 -25.45 36.35 12.57
C GLU A 534 -24.34 36.99 11.73
N GLU A 535 -23.08 36.63 12.00
CA GLU A 535 -21.91 37.14 11.28
C GLU A 535 -21.85 36.58 9.85
N MET A 536 -22.11 35.28 9.68
CA MET A 536 -22.14 34.66 8.37
C MET A 536 -23.33 35.10 7.51
N LEU A 537 -24.40 35.62 8.12
CA LEU A 537 -25.55 36.16 7.41
C LEU A 537 -25.43 37.65 7.04
N ALA A 538 -24.50 38.38 7.68
CA ALA A 538 -24.30 39.80 7.42
C ALA A 538 -23.66 40.09 6.05
N GLY A 539 -22.88 39.14 5.52
CA GLY A 539 -22.26 39.22 4.20
C GLY A 539 -23.09 38.56 3.10
N ARG A 540 -22.96 39.05 1.86
CA ARG A 540 -23.54 38.41 0.66
C ARG A 540 -22.46 37.66 -0.13
N PRO A 541 -22.78 36.56 -0.83
CA PRO A 541 -21.82 35.87 -1.69
C PRO A 541 -21.28 36.74 -2.82
N THR A 542 -20.09 36.43 -3.29
CA THR A 542 -19.51 37.00 -4.51
C THR A 542 -20.12 36.32 -5.76
N PRO A 543 -20.27 37.04 -6.89
CA PRO A 543 -20.64 36.42 -8.17
C PRO A 543 -19.66 35.29 -8.53
N PRO A 544 -20.14 34.16 -9.11
CA PRO A 544 -21.41 33.97 -9.80
C PRO A 544 -22.56 33.43 -8.93
N HIS A 545 -22.38 33.32 -7.60
CA HIS A 545 -23.44 32.81 -6.74
C HIS A 545 -24.61 33.80 -6.67
N PRO A 546 -25.87 33.31 -6.61
CA PRO A 546 -27.03 34.19 -6.50
C PRO A 546 -27.01 35.00 -5.20
N GLU A 547 -27.38 36.29 -5.26
CA GLU A 547 -27.37 37.19 -4.08
C GLU A 547 -28.37 36.80 -2.98
N ASP A 548 -29.38 36.01 -3.32
CA ASP A 548 -30.42 35.52 -2.41
C ASP A 548 -29.98 34.29 -1.59
N VAL A 549 -28.82 33.71 -1.88
CA VAL A 549 -28.27 32.57 -1.15
C VAL A 549 -27.34 33.05 -0.03
N SER A 550 -27.47 32.48 1.16
CA SER A 550 -26.62 32.82 2.31
C SER A 550 -25.20 32.23 2.19
N LEU A 551 -24.20 32.85 2.82
CA LEU A 551 -22.83 32.32 2.85
C LEU A 551 -22.76 30.87 3.37
N PRO A 552 -23.46 30.47 4.47
CA PRO A 552 -23.49 29.08 4.90
C PRO A 552 -24.05 28.13 3.84
N GLN A 553 -25.10 28.52 3.12
CA GLN A 553 -25.70 27.67 2.09
C GLN A 553 -24.78 27.51 0.88
N VAL A 554 -24.05 28.57 0.48
CA VAL A 554 -23.04 28.47 -0.58
C VAL A 554 -21.91 27.53 -0.16
N LEU A 555 -21.37 27.68 1.06
CA LEU A 555 -20.33 26.78 1.56
C LEU A 555 -20.80 25.33 1.61
N ALA A 556 -22.06 25.09 2.03
CA ALA A 556 -22.64 23.75 2.04
C ALA A 556 -22.70 23.13 0.63
N LEU A 557 -23.08 23.88 -0.40
CA LEU A 557 -23.12 23.41 -1.79
C LEU A 557 -21.72 22.97 -2.25
N GLU A 558 -20.70 23.76 -1.97
CA GLU A 558 -19.33 23.46 -2.40
C GLU A 558 -18.67 22.32 -1.59
N LEU A 559 -19.00 22.20 -0.30
CA LEU A 559 -18.59 21.06 0.50
C LEU A 559 -19.25 19.76 0.04
N VAL A 560 -20.52 19.79 -0.38
CA VAL A 560 -21.19 18.63 -1.00
C VAL A 560 -20.50 18.24 -2.31
N ASN A 561 -20.16 19.21 -3.18
CA ASN A 561 -19.38 18.94 -4.39
C ASN A 561 -18.04 18.29 -4.07
N ALA A 562 -17.28 18.82 -3.11
CA ALA A 562 -16.00 18.26 -2.71
C ALA A 562 -16.15 16.86 -2.08
N ALA A 563 -17.15 16.65 -1.22
CA ALA A 563 -17.41 15.39 -0.55
C ALA A 563 -17.85 14.27 -1.51
N CYS A 564 -18.62 14.59 -2.55
CA CYS A 564 -19.12 13.60 -3.50
C CYS A 564 -18.19 13.37 -4.70
N LEU A 565 -17.49 14.42 -5.16
CA LEU A 565 -16.87 14.43 -6.49
C LEU A 565 -15.33 14.47 -6.48
N ASP A 566 -14.68 14.86 -5.37
CA ASP A 566 -13.21 14.92 -5.35
C ASP A 566 -12.59 13.52 -5.54
N PRO A 567 -11.55 13.33 -6.36
CA PRO A 567 -10.92 12.02 -6.53
C PRO A 567 -10.19 11.51 -5.28
N ILE A 568 -9.74 12.38 -4.39
CA ILE A 568 -8.91 12.04 -3.22
C ILE A 568 -9.80 11.80 -1.99
N GLY A 569 -9.71 10.58 -1.42
CA GLY A 569 -10.57 10.17 -0.30
C GLY A 569 -10.43 11.01 0.96
N ASN A 570 -9.23 11.49 1.29
CA ASN A 570 -9.03 12.36 2.45
C ASN A 570 -9.73 13.71 2.31
N ILE A 571 -9.76 14.28 1.10
CA ILE A 571 -10.48 15.52 0.83
C ILE A 571 -11.98 15.31 0.95
N ARG A 572 -12.51 14.21 0.41
CA ARG A 572 -13.94 13.86 0.56
C ARG A 572 -14.35 13.75 2.03
N ARG A 573 -13.54 13.07 2.84
CA ARG A 573 -13.73 12.92 4.29
C ARG A 573 -13.61 14.26 5.02
N GLY A 574 -12.62 15.08 4.68
CA GLY A 574 -12.45 16.43 5.22
C GLY A 574 -13.62 17.36 4.90
N ALA A 575 -14.16 17.28 3.69
CA ALA A 575 -15.31 18.06 3.26
C ALA A 575 -16.61 17.63 3.97
N SER A 576 -16.84 16.32 4.12
CA SER A 576 -17.96 15.78 4.90
C SER A 576 -17.88 16.22 6.38
N ALA A 577 -16.70 16.16 7.00
CA ALA A 577 -16.50 16.63 8.37
C ALA A 577 -16.72 18.14 8.52
N ALA A 578 -16.26 18.95 7.55
CA ALA A 578 -16.53 20.39 7.52
C ALA A 578 -18.03 20.69 7.35
N LEU A 579 -18.74 19.91 6.52
CA LEU A 579 -20.18 20.03 6.32
C LEU A 579 -20.95 19.70 7.60
N GLN A 580 -20.55 18.65 8.30
CA GLN A 580 -21.14 18.26 9.59
C GLN A 580 -20.95 19.36 10.64
N GLU A 581 -19.76 19.96 10.74
CA GLU A 581 -19.53 21.09 11.65
C GLU A 581 -20.39 22.30 11.26
N LEU A 582 -20.48 22.63 9.95
CA LEU A 582 -21.29 23.73 9.45
C LEU A 582 -22.79 23.57 9.80
N VAL A 583 -23.37 22.41 9.53
CA VAL A 583 -24.79 22.13 9.86
C VAL A 583 -25.01 22.12 11.37
N GLY A 584 -24.07 21.57 12.15
CA GLY A 584 -24.18 21.52 13.61
C GLY A 584 -24.10 22.88 14.28
N ARG A 585 -23.32 23.83 13.73
CA ARG A 585 -23.10 25.17 14.31
C ARG A 585 -24.07 26.24 13.79
N HIS A 586 -24.66 26.03 12.61
CA HIS A 586 -25.57 26.97 11.97
C HIS A 586 -26.94 26.33 11.71
N PRO A 587 -27.73 26.06 12.76
CA PRO A 587 -29.00 25.36 12.63
C PRO A 587 -29.98 26.16 11.76
N ASN A 588 -30.75 25.45 10.93
CA ASN A 588 -31.77 25.99 10.02
C ASN A 588 -31.26 26.94 8.92
N MET A 589 -29.93 27.09 8.75
CA MET A 589 -29.36 27.93 7.69
C MET A 589 -29.10 27.17 6.39
N ILE A 590 -29.00 25.84 6.47
CA ILE A 590 -28.75 24.93 5.35
C ILE A 590 -30.03 24.16 5.06
N LYS A 591 -30.47 24.17 3.80
CA LYS A 591 -31.66 23.45 3.34
C LYS A 591 -31.48 21.94 3.57
N ASP A 592 -32.41 21.34 4.31
CA ASP A 592 -32.39 19.93 4.73
C ASP A 592 -31.07 19.48 5.38
N GLY A 593 -30.40 20.38 6.12
CA GLY A 593 -29.04 20.16 6.62
C GLY A 593 -28.82 18.85 7.39
N ILE A 594 -29.76 18.43 8.25
CA ILE A 594 -29.64 17.18 9.01
C ILE A 594 -29.65 15.97 8.07
N SER A 595 -30.63 15.90 7.17
CA SER A 595 -30.73 14.84 6.17
C SER A 595 -29.54 14.84 5.21
N LEU A 596 -29.00 16.02 4.89
CA LEU A 596 -27.82 16.17 4.05
C LEU A 596 -26.58 15.56 4.69
N VAL A 597 -26.34 15.81 5.98
CA VAL A 597 -25.20 15.20 6.71
C VAL A 597 -25.35 13.68 6.82
N GLN A 598 -26.57 13.18 7.01
CA GLN A 598 -26.83 11.74 7.01
C GLN A 598 -26.58 11.09 5.65
N ALA A 599 -26.87 11.80 4.56
CA ALA A 599 -26.59 11.32 3.21
C ALA A 599 -25.08 11.38 2.89
N VAL A 600 -24.42 12.50 3.20
CA VAL A 600 -23.00 12.76 2.95
C VAL A 600 -22.14 12.31 4.14
N ASP A 601 -22.36 11.06 4.56
CA ASP A 601 -21.70 10.46 5.72
C ASP A 601 -20.20 10.22 5.48
N TYR A 602 -19.39 10.41 6.53
CA TYR A 602 -17.93 10.30 6.51
C TYR A 602 -17.43 8.93 6.00
N SER A 603 -18.10 7.84 6.34
CA SER A 603 -17.75 6.49 5.87
C SER A 603 -18.23 6.25 4.43
N ALA A 604 -19.41 6.76 4.08
CA ALA A 604 -19.99 6.59 2.75
C ALA A 604 -19.16 7.31 1.67
N VAL A 605 -18.63 8.49 1.97
CA VAL A 605 -17.80 9.26 1.05
C VAL A 605 -16.36 8.72 0.91
N ALA A 606 -15.95 7.75 1.73
CA ALA A 606 -14.60 7.20 1.66
C ALA A 606 -14.34 6.51 0.30
N LEU A 607 -15.33 5.80 -0.24
CA LEU A 607 -15.25 5.14 -1.55
C LEU A 607 -15.66 6.08 -2.67
N ARG A 608 -14.78 6.31 -3.65
CA ARG A 608 -15.03 7.24 -4.78
C ARG A 608 -16.27 6.84 -5.57
N SER A 609 -16.41 5.55 -5.91
CA SER A 609 -17.56 5.06 -6.66
C SER A 609 -18.87 5.32 -5.93
N ARG A 610 -18.93 4.98 -4.63
CA ARG A 610 -20.10 5.24 -3.78
C ARG A 610 -20.39 6.74 -3.63
N ALA A 611 -19.36 7.55 -3.40
CA ALA A 611 -19.47 9.00 -3.23
C ALA A 611 -20.06 9.70 -4.47
N SER A 612 -19.54 9.40 -5.66
CA SER A 612 -19.96 10.06 -6.91
C SER A 612 -21.26 9.50 -7.50
N THR A 613 -21.81 8.41 -6.94
CA THR A 613 -23.06 7.78 -7.40
C THR A 613 -24.15 7.84 -6.35
N GLU A 614 -24.15 6.92 -5.39
CA GLU A 614 -25.15 6.77 -4.32
C GLU A 614 -25.24 8.03 -3.44
N VAL A 615 -24.11 8.52 -2.91
CA VAL A 615 -24.11 9.67 -2.00
C VAL A 615 -24.54 10.94 -2.73
N ALA A 616 -23.99 11.18 -3.93
CA ALA A 616 -24.40 12.29 -4.79
C ALA A 616 -25.90 12.24 -5.10
N SER A 617 -26.44 11.06 -5.41
CA SER A 617 -27.87 10.84 -5.70
C SER A 617 -28.75 11.18 -4.50
N ASN A 618 -28.37 10.69 -3.31
CA ASN A 618 -29.11 10.95 -2.08
C ASN A 618 -29.07 12.44 -1.70
N ALA A 619 -27.95 13.12 -1.92
CA ALA A 619 -27.85 14.57 -1.68
C ALA A 619 -28.66 15.39 -2.71
N ALA A 620 -28.71 14.95 -3.97
CA ALA A 620 -29.30 15.71 -5.06
C ALA A 620 -30.82 15.94 -4.93
N VAL A 621 -31.55 15.01 -4.30
CA VAL A 621 -33.01 15.10 -4.10
C VAL A 621 -33.41 16.00 -2.92
N LEU A 622 -32.45 16.42 -2.08
CA LEU A 622 -32.69 17.25 -0.91
C LEU A 622 -32.74 18.75 -1.26
N GLY A 623 -33.23 19.55 -0.32
CA GLY A 623 -33.21 21.01 -0.35
C GLY A 623 -34.01 21.62 -1.50
N GLY A 624 -35.05 20.93 -1.97
CA GLY A 624 -35.82 21.33 -3.15
C GLY A 624 -34.96 21.32 -4.42
N ALA A 625 -34.10 20.31 -4.59
CA ALA A 625 -33.18 20.13 -5.73
C ALA A 625 -32.05 21.16 -5.85
N CYS A 626 -31.73 21.90 -4.79
CA CYS A 626 -30.66 22.90 -4.86
C CYS A 626 -29.26 22.29 -5.01
N TYR A 627 -29.05 21.05 -4.53
CA TYR A 627 -27.76 20.34 -4.63
C TYR A 627 -27.54 19.72 -6.00
N TRP A 628 -28.60 19.28 -6.69
CA TRP A 628 -28.53 18.58 -7.98
C TRP A 628 -27.74 19.36 -9.03
N GLY A 629 -28.01 20.67 -9.15
CA GLY A 629 -27.37 21.52 -10.16
C GLY A 629 -25.86 21.65 -9.97
N GLY A 630 -25.40 21.78 -8.72
CA GLY A 630 -23.98 21.83 -8.40
C GLY A 630 -23.28 20.51 -8.69
N LEU A 631 -23.90 19.40 -8.28
CA LEU A 631 -23.34 18.06 -8.46
C LEU A 631 -23.20 17.68 -9.94
N ILE A 632 -24.24 17.86 -10.74
CA ILE A 632 -24.17 17.50 -12.16
C ILE A 632 -23.23 18.42 -12.93
N LYS A 633 -23.21 19.72 -12.60
CA LYS A 633 -22.27 20.67 -13.19
C LYS A 633 -20.83 20.32 -12.82
N GLY A 634 -20.55 19.96 -11.56
CA GLY A 634 -19.21 19.55 -11.12
C GLY A 634 -18.70 18.29 -11.83
N LEU A 635 -19.59 17.39 -12.26
CA LEU A 635 -19.24 16.21 -13.05
C LEU A 635 -19.07 16.50 -14.55
N VAL A 636 -19.85 17.44 -15.10
CA VAL A 636 -19.85 17.72 -16.54
C VAL A 636 -18.88 18.84 -16.90
N ASP A 637 -18.92 19.97 -16.21
CA ASP A 637 -18.21 21.21 -16.57
C ASP A 637 -16.78 21.27 -16.03
N ASP A 638 -16.55 20.68 -14.86
CA ASP A 638 -15.27 20.82 -14.14
C ASP A 638 -14.34 19.62 -14.33
N TRP A 639 -13.14 19.74 -13.78
CA TRP A 639 -12.12 18.69 -13.83
C TRP A 639 -12.48 17.44 -13.01
N ARG A 640 -13.47 17.51 -12.10
CA ARG A 640 -13.83 16.46 -11.13
C ARG A 640 -14.66 15.30 -11.71
N GLY A 641 -15.15 15.40 -12.94
CA GLY A 641 -15.93 14.34 -13.58
C GLY A 641 -15.37 13.87 -14.93
N ILE A 642 -16.05 14.17 -16.04
CA ILE A 642 -15.61 13.72 -17.37
C ILE A 642 -14.22 14.23 -17.75
N GLY A 643 -13.77 15.31 -17.10
CA GLY A 643 -12.44 15.86 -17.29
C GLY A 643 -11.33 15.20 -16.49
N LEU A 644 -11.60 14.27 -15.57
CA LEU A 644 -10.56 13.66 -14.72
C LEU A 644 -9.42 13.08 -15.54
N GLN A 645 -8.19 13.11 -15.03
CA GLN A 645 -7.01 12.59 -15.72
C GLN A 645 -7.02 11.06 -15.82
N ASP A 646 -7.55 10.38 -14.79
CA ASP A 646 -7.60 8.92 -14.72
C ASP A 646 -8.86 8.33 -15.39
N SER A 647 -8.70 7.23 -16.15
CA SER A 647 -9.81 6.62 -16.90
C SER A 647 -10.91 6.05 -16.01
N VAL A 648 -10.53 5.35 -14.92
CA VAL A 648 -11.46 4.76 -13.96
C VAL A 648 -12.34 5.83 -13.31
N GLY A 649 -11.74 6.97 -12.96
CA GLY A 649 -12.44 8.12 -12.43
C GLY A 649 -13.47 8.69 -13.39
N ARG A 650 -13.14 8.79 -14.68
CA ARG A 650 -14.09 9.23 -15.70
C ARG A 650 -15.25 8.25 -15.86
N THR A 651 -15.02 6.93 -15.81
CA THR A 651 -16.11 5.95 -15.91
C THR A 651 -17.01 5.94 -14.67
N ILE A 652 -16.46 6.13 -13.47
CA ILE A 652 -17.25 6.33 -12.25
C ILE A 652 -18.10 7.60 -12.34
N SER A 653 -17.49 8.69 -12.82
CA SER A 653 -18.15 9.98 -12.98
C SER A 653 -19.29 9.93 -13.99
N ALA A 654 -19.11 9.19 -15.08
CA ALA A 654 -20.14 8.93 -16.07
C ALA A 654 -21.36 8.22 -15.46
N LYS A 655 -21.15 7.19 -14.62
CA LYS A 655 -22.24 6.56 -13.85
C LYS A 655 -22.94 7.56 -12.93
N GLY A 656 -22.19 8.43 -12.26
CA GLY A 656 -22.75 9.52 -11.45
C GLY A 656 -23.63 10.47 -12.27
N ILE A 657 -23.19 10.85 -13.47
CA ILE A 657 -23.98 11.65 -14.42
C ILE A 657 -25.25 10.90 -14.85
N GLY A 658 -25.17 9.59 -15.12
CA GLY A 658 -26.31 8.76 -15.45
C GLY A 658 -27.38 8.75 -14.35
N GLU A 659 -26.97 8.50 -13.11
CA GLU A 659 -27.85 8.49 -11.94
C GLU A 659 -28.47 9.86 -11.66
N LEU A 660 -27.69 10.94 -11.71
CA LEU A 660 -28.20 12.30 -11.54
C LEU A 660 -29.13 12.71 -12.68
N SER A 661 -28.85 12.29 -13.91
CA SER A 661 -29.73 12.56 -15.07
C SER A 661 -31.07 11.84 -14.93
N LYS A 662 -31.05 10.57 -14.49
CA LYS A 662 -32.24 9.80 -14.16
C LYS A 662 -33.07 10.52 -13.10
N ILE A 663 -32.46 10.94 -11.99
CA ILE A 663 -33.14 11.71 -10.92
C ILE A 663 -33.71 13.02 -11.46
N GLY A 664 -32.93 13.74 -12.27
CA GLY A 664 -33.35 14.97 -12.93
C GLY A 664 -34.62 14.78 -13.78
N ILE A 665 -34.68 13.69 -14.56
CA ILE A 665 -35.80 13.38 -15.44
C ILE A 665 -37.03 12.87 -14.67
N LEU A 666 -36.83 11.96 -13.70
CA LEU A 666 -37.92 11.21 -13.07
C LEU A 666 -38.45 11.84 -11.79
N ASP A 667 -37.58 12.44 -10.99
CA ASP A 667 -37.91 12.87 -9.62
C ASP A 667 -38.01 14.40 -9.50
N LEU A 668 -37.19 15.14 -10.27
CA LEU A 668 -37.03 16.59 -10.11
C LEU A 668 -37.70 17.43 -11.20
N ASN A 669 -38.32 16.80 -12.21
CA ASN A 669 -38.96 17.48 -13.35
C ASN A 669 -38.01 18.39 -14.16
N LYS A 670 -36.71 18.06 -14.19
CA LYS A 670 -35.63 18.80 -14.87
C LYS A 670 -35.24 18.20 -16.22
N ARG A 671 -36.19 17.54 -16.91
CA ARG A 671 -35.94 16.82 -18.18
C ARG A 671 -35.26 17.70 -19.24
N GLN A 672 -35.71 18.95 -19.41
CA GLN A 672 -35.12 19.88 -20.39
C GLN A 672 -33.69 20.31 -20.02
N GLU A 673 -33.36 20.43 -18.73
CA GLU A 673 -31.99 20.72 -18.27
C GLU A 673 -31.06 19.55 -18.62
N VAL A 674 -31.52 18.30 -18.43
CA VAL A 674 -30.76 17.09 -18.80
C VAL A 674 -30.52 17.02 -20.31
N TRP A 675 -31.47 17.44 -21.15
CA TRP A 675 -31.26 17.55 -22.60
C TRP A 675 -30.24 18.60 -22.98
N ASN A 676 -30.23 19.74 -22.29
CA ASN A 676 -29.21 20.78 -22.51
C ASN A 676 -27.82 20.27 -22.12
N ILE A 677 -27.70 19.59 -20.97
CA ILE A 677 -26.46 18.94 -20.52
C ILE A 677 -25.99 17.90 -21.54
N THR A 678 -26.90 17.06 -22.03
CA THR A 678 -26.60 16.04 -23.06
C THR A 678 -26.06 16.70 -24.33
N LYS A 679 -26.68 17.79 -24.79
CA LYS A 679 -26.19 18.59 -25.93
C LYS A 679 -24.83 19.21 -25.67
N ASP A 680 -24.60 19.73 -24.46
CA ASP A 680 -23.33 20.35 -24.10
C ASP A 680 -22.21 19.31 -24.12
N ILE A 681 -22.46 18.08 -23.64
CA ILE A 681 -21.52 16.95 -23.76
C ILE A 681 -21.24 16.62 -25.23
N ILE A 682 -22.27 16.57 -26.09
CA ILE A 682 -22.11 16.31 -27.53
C ILE A 682 -21.35 17.46 -28.23
N ASN A 683 -21.63 18.72 -27.89
CA ASN A 683 -21.00 19.90 -28.50
C ASN A 683 -19.52 20.03 -28.12
N ARG A 684 -19.13 19.61 -26.91
CA ARG A 684 -17.72 19.56 -26.49
C ARG A 684 -16.89 18.61 -27.34
N TYR A 685 -17.51 17.61 -27.96
CA TYR A 685 -16.85 16.77 -28.94
C TYR A 685 -16.63 17.47 -30.31
N GLY A 686 -17.48 18.45 -30.68
CA GLY A 686 -17.46 19.13 -31.99
C GLY A 686 -16.71 20.47 -32.09
N SER A 687 -16.31 21.08 -30.98
CA SER A 687 -15.85 22.48 -30.92
C SER A 687 -14.32 22.70 -30.98
N GLY A 688 -13.60 21.90 -31.77
CA GLY A 688 -12.17 22.13 -32.04
C GLY A 688 -11.39 20.84 -32.33
N ALA A 689 -10.18 20.96 -32.90
CA ALA A 689 -9.28 19.82 -33.07
C ALA A 689 -9.10 19.13 -31.71
N SER A 690 -9.68 17.94 -31.53
CA SER A 690 -9.80 17.27 -30.24
C SER A 690 -8.43 16.80 -29.72
N LEU A 691 -7.67 17.71 -29.15
CA LEU A 691 -6.45 17.39 -28.40
C LEU A 691 -6.80 16.84 -27.00
N ASP A 692 -8.02 17.06 -26.49
CA ASP A 692 -8.46 16.53 -25.19
C ASP A 692 -9.21 15.19 -25.33
N ILE A 693 -8.41 14.13 -25.51
CA ILE A 693 -8.90 12.75 -25.68
C ILE A 693 -9.53 12.21 -24.38
N GLU A 694 -9.11 12.73 -23.23
CA GLU A 694 -9.59 12.30 -21.91
C GLU A 694 -11.02 12.76 -21.67
N VAL A 695 -11.31 14.03 -21.96
CA VAL A 695 -12.69 14.56 -21.89
C VAL A 695 -13.61 13.83 -22.86
N ARG A 696 -13.15 13.50 -24.08
CA ARG A 696 -13.93 12.71 -25.04
C ARG A 696 -14.31 11.35 -24.47
N HIS A 697 -13.34 10.63 -23.91
CA HIS A 697 -13.58 9.33 -23.29
C HIS A 697 -14.65 9.44 -22.20
N GLY A 698 -14.52 10.39 -21.27
CA GLY A 698 -15.51 10.62 -20.21
C GLY A 698 -16.89 11.01 -20.76
N SER A 699 -16.93 11.81 -21.83
CA SER A 699 -18.16 12.26 -22.48
C SER A 699 -18.98 11.11 -23.06
N TRP A 700 -18.34 10.19 -23.80
CA TRP A 700 -19.03 9.06 -24.42
C TRP A 700 -19.53 8.05 -23.38
N TYR A 701 -18.75 7.81 -22.32
CA TYR A 701 -19.23 7.05 -21.17
C TYR A 701 -20.45 7.72 -20.51
N ALA A 702 -20.41 9.04 -20.28
CA ALA A 702 -21.53 9.76 -19.67
C ALA A 702 -22.82 9.67 -20.51
N LEU A 703 -22.71 9.80 -21.84
CA LEU A 703 -23.86 9.62 -22.73
C LEU A 703 -24.44 8.20 -22.67
N ALA A 704 -23.58 7.19 -22.58
CA ALA A 704 -24.01 5.80 -22.45
C ALA A 704 -24.69 5.55 -21.09
N ASP A 705 -24.11 6.04 -19.99
CA ASP A 705 -24.66 5.88 -18.64
C ASP A 705 -25.99 6.63 -18.44
N ILE A 706 -26.21 7.78 -19.09
CA ILE A 706 -27.53 8.44 -19.12
C ILE A 706 -28.59 7.48 -19.68
N ILE A 707 -28.28 6.78 -20.77
CA ILE A 707 -29.19 5.81 -21.41
C ILE A 707 -29.36 4.59 -20.51
N PHE A 708 -28.28 4.00 -20.02
CA PHE A 708 -28.34 2.79 -19.19
C PHE A 708 -29.07 3.03 -17.87
N SER A 709 -28.86 4.15 -17.18
CA SER A 709 -29.59 4.48 -15.95
C SER A 709 -31.09 4.61 -16.19
N LEU A 710 -31.52 5.15 -17.34
CA LEU A 710 -32.94 5.21 -17.73
C LEU A 710 -33.51 3.83 -18.06
N ILE A 711 -32.80 3.02 -18.84
CA ILE A 711 -33.20 1.65 -19.18
C ILE A 711 -33.36 0.83 -17.90
N ASN A 712 -32.35 0.81 -17.03
CA ASN A 712 -32.36 0.04 -15.79
C ASN A 712 -33.51 0.43 -14.86
N ALA A 713 -33.90 1.71 -14.85
CA ALA A 713 -34.99 2.19 -14.00
C ALA A 713 -36.38 1.88 -14.55
N LEU A 714 -36.57 1.94 -15.86
CA LEU A 714 -37.89 1.99 -16.49
C LEU A 714 -38.26 0.77 -17.33
N GLU A 715 -37.30 0.00 -17.87
CA GLU A 715 -37.58 -1.07 -18.84
C GLU A 715 -38.58 -2.10 -18.29
N LYS A 716 -38.39 -2.52 -17.03
CA LYS A 716 -39.27 -3.48 -16.36
C LYS A 716 -40.50 -2.84 -15.71
N SER A 717 -40.43 -1.56 -15.33
CA SER A 717 -41.44 -0.91 -14.49
C SER A 717 -42.45 -0.09 -15.29
N LYS A 718 -41.97 0.75 -16.23
CA LYS A 718 -42.76 1.68 -17.05
C LYS A 718 -42.19 1.76 -18.48
N PRO A 719 -42.30 0.68 -19.29
CA PRO A 719 -41.68 0.62 -20.61
C PRO A 719 -42.21 1.66 -21.59
N GLY A 720 -43.51 2.01 -21.53
CA GLY A 720 -44.08 3.07 -22.38
C GLY A 720 -43.45 4.45 -22.12
N LEU A 721 -43.22 4.80 -20.85
CA LEU A 721 -42.55 6.04 -20.47
C LEU A 721 -41.08 6.03 -20.89
N LEU A 722 -40.40 4.88 -20.79
CA LEU A 722 -39.03 4.73 -21.28
C LEU A 722 -38.93 5.04 -22.77
N VAL A 723 -39.84 4.48 -23.58
CA VAL A 723 -39.86 4.72 -25.04
C VAL A 723 -40.12 6.18 -25.37
N GLU A 724 -41.06 6.83 -24.66
CA GLU A 724 -41.29 8.28 -24.80
C GLU A 724 -40.01 9.08 -24.55
N ILE A 725 -39.33 8.82 -23.42
CA ILE A 725 -38.12 9.53 -23.02
C ILE A 725 -36.97 9.27 -24.01
N LEU A 726 -36.77 8.03 -24.45
CA LEU A 726 -35.72 7.69 -25.42
C LEU A 726 -35.98 8.30 -26.80
N SER A 727 -37.24 8.33 -27.25
CA SER A 727 -37.63 9.00 -28.50
C SER A 727 -37.39 10.51 -28.39
N GLU A 728 -37.80 11.13 -27.28
CA GLU A 728 -37.56 12.55 -27.02
C GLU A 728 -36.05 12.85 -26.96
N MET A 729 -35.26 12.02 -26.30
CA MET A 729 -33.80 12.15 -26.25
C MET A 729 -33.20 12.09 -27.65
N ARG A 730 -33.61 11.12 -28.47
CA ARG A 730 -33.15 10.98 -29.86
C ARG A 730 -33.43 12.25 -30.66
N GLU A 731 -34.67 12.75 -30.63
CA GLU A 731 -35.08 13.94 -31.38
C GLU A 731 -34.43 15.22 -30.88
N LYS A 732 -34.39 15.42 -29.55
CA LYS A 732 -33.92 16.67 -28.98
C LYS A 732 -32.40 16.78 -28.97
N THR A 733 -31.65 15.69 -28.84
CA THR A 733 -30.20 15.74 -28.60
C THR A 733 -29.35 15.31 -29.80
N GLY A 734 -29.88 14.48 -30.71
CA GLY A 734 -29.11 13.93 -31.84
C GLY A 734 -28.07 12.87 -31.44
N VAL A 735 -28.17 12.28 -30.25
CA VAL A 735 -27.16 11.35 -29.70
C VAL A 735 -26.90 10.10 -30.58
N PHE A 736 -27.89 9.65 -31.36
CA PHE A 736 -27.76 8.48 -32.25
C PHE A 736 -26.86 8.75 -33.47
N ASP A 737 -26.72 10.01 -33.85
CA ASP A 737 -25.92 10.43 -35.03
C ASP A 737 -24.51 10.89 -34.63
N ILE A 738 -24.12 10.68 -33.36
CA ILE A 738 -22.85 11.17 -32.80
C ILE A 738 -21.61 10.71 -33.58
N PHE A 739 -21.67 9.52 -34.19
CA PHE A 739 -20.55 8.94 -34.94
C PHE A 739 -20.39 9.50 -36.36
N ASP A 740 -21.32 10.32 -36.87
CA ASP A 740 -21.20 10.90 -38.22
C ASP A 740 -20.05 11.89 -38.34
N ASN A 741 -19.65 12.50 -37.23
CA ASN A 741 -18.55 13.45 -37.14
C ASN A 741 -17.20 12.79 -36.80
N VAL A 742 -17.17 11.48 -36.50
CA VAL A 742 -15.95 10.75 -36.12
C VAL A 742 -15.17 10.31 -37.34
N LYS A 743 -13.86 10.55 -37.35
CA LYS A 743 -12.99 10.23 -38.48
C LYS A 743 -12.29 8.89 -38.26
N PRO A 744 -12.00 8.11 -39.31
CA PRO A 744 -11.27 6.84 -39.17
C PRO A 744 -9.92 6.98 -38.45
N ARG A 745 -9.24 8.11 -38.62
CA ARG A 745 -7.97 8.41 -37.94
C ARG A 745 -8.07 8.37 -36.40
N ASP A 746 -9.24 8.66 -35.85
CA ASP A 746 -9.46 8.74 -34.40
C ASP A 746 -9.35 7.35 -33.74
N PHE A 747 -9.54 6.28 -34.52
CA PHE A 747 -9.46 4.89 -34.08
C PHE A 747 -8.12 4.21 -34.39
N VAL A 748 -7.19 4.90 -35.07
CA VAL A 748 -5.95 4.29 -35.56
C VAL A 748 -4.70 5.07 -35.15
N HIS A 749 -4.78 6.40 -35.07
CA HIS A 749 -3.59 7.23 -34.87
C HIS A 749 -3.13 7.21 -33.39
N PRO A 750 -1.91 6.71 -33.06
CA PRO A 750 -1.49 6.50 -31.66
C PRO A 750 -1.53 7.74 -30.77
N VAL A 751 -1.22 8.92 -31.31
CA VAL A 751 -1.28 10.19 -30.56
C VAL A 751 -2.71 10.51 -30.08
N LEU A 752 -3.73 9.96 -30.75
CA LEU A 752 -5.14 10.15 -30.38
C LEU A 752 -5.65 9.10 -29.39
N LYS A 753 -4.76 8.31 -28.76
CA LYS A 753 -5.07 7.23 -27.80
C LYS A 753 -6.26 6.37 -28.28
N PRO A 754 -6.12 5.69 -29.43
CA PRO A 754 -7.24 5.01 -30.10
C PRO A 754 -7.89 3.93 -29.22
N GLU A 755 -7.17 3.34 -28.26
CA GLU A 755 -7.72 2.45 -27.23
C GLU A 755 -8.86 3.10 -26.43
N MET A 756 -8.68 4.33 -25.95
CA MET A 756 -9.69 5.04 -25.17
C MET A 756 -10.90 5.41 -26.03
N THR A 757 -10.64 5.77 -27.29
CA THR A 757 -11.69 6.07 -28.26
C THR A 757 -12.50 4.80 -28.58
N CYS A 758 -11.84 3.68 -28.87
CA CYS A 758 -12.50 2.40 -29.14
C CYS A 758 -13.33 1.91 -27.94
N GLU A 759 -12.76 1.97 -26.73
CA GLU A 759 -13.43 1.55 -25.50
C GLU A 759 -14.73 2.33 -25.28
N ALA A 760 -14.65 3.67 -25.20
CA ALA A 760 -15.81 4.49 -24.89
C ALA A 760 -16.84 4.50 -26.04
N ALA A 761 -16.40 4.40 -27.30
CA ALA A 761 -17.30 4.30 -28.45
C ALA A 761 -18.09 2.98 -28.44
N ALA A 762 -17.41 1.86 -28.16
CA ALA A 762 -18.08 0.56 -28.06
C ALA A 762 -19.09 0.54 -26.90
N TYR A 763 -18.77 1.19 -25.78
CA TYR A 763 -19.70 1.32 -24.65
C TYR A 763 -20.96 2.10 -25.05
N LEU A 764 -20.78 3.22 -25.76
CA LEU A 764 -21.90 4.04 -26.26
C LEU A 764 -22.72 3.31 -27.33
N VAL A 765 -22.08 2.59 -28.26
CA VAL A 765 -22.77 1.76 -29.27
C VAL A 765 -23.66 0.71 -28.60
N THR A 766 -23.19 0.12 -27.50
CA THR A 766 -23.99 -0.83 -26.71
C THR A 766 -25.28 -0.16 -26.19
N ALA A 767 -25.15 0.98 -25.53
CA ALA A 767 -26.29 1.72 -24.98
C ALA A 767 -27.29 2.14 -26.06
N LEU A 768 -26.80 2.63 -27.19
CA LEU A 768 -27.62 3.05 -28.33
C LEU A 768 -28.33 1.86 -29.00
N SER A 769 -27.68 0.70 -29.06
CA SER A 769 -28.27 -0.53 -29.62
C SER A 769 -29.41 -1.05 -28.74
N ASP A 770 -29.19 -1.15 -27.43
CA ASP A 770 -30.23 -1.56 -26.48
C ASP A 770 -31.42 -0.57 -26.50
N ALA A 771 -31.16 0.74 -26.48
CA ALA A 771 -32.20 1.76 -26.59
C ALA A 771 -33.01 1.65 -27.88
N ALA A 772 -32.34 1.44 -29.03
CA ALA A 772 -33.02 1.24 -30.30
C ALA A 772 -33.88 -0.03 -30.33
N LYS A 773 -33.42 -1.13 -29.73
CA LYS A 773 -34.23 -2.36 -29.64
C LYS A 773 -35.45 -2.21 -28.75
N ILE A 774 -35.33 -1.51 -27.64
CA ILE A 774 -36.48 -1.22 -26.77
C ILE A 774 -37.51 -0.39 -27.52
N MET A 775 -37.09 0.64 -28.26
CA MET A 775 -37.97 1.43 -29.12
C MET A 775 -38.62 0.58 -30.23
N TYR A 776 -37.84 -0.27 -30.91
CA TYR A 776 -38.33 -1.15 -31.97
C TYR A 776 -39.40 -2.14 -31.48
N ALA A 777 -39.20 -2.73 -30.29
CA ALA A 777 -40.18 -3.61 -29.67
C ALA A 777 -41.54 -2.93 -29.41
N HIS A 778 -41.59 -1.60 -29.39
CA HIS A 778 -42.80 -0.80 -29.17
C HIS A 778 -43.30 -0.09 -30.45
N GLY A 779 -42.90 -0.56 -31.62
CA GLY A 779 -43.46 -0.12 -32.92
C GLY A 779 -42.76 1.07 -33.57
N LEU A 780 -41.63 1.54 -33.02
CA LEU A 780 -40.77 2.52 -33.70
C LEU A 780 -39.84 1.83 -34.71
N PRO A 781 -39.36 2.52 -35.76
CA PRO A 781 -38.42 1.94 -36.72
C PRO A 781 -37.07 1.63 -36.06
N ASP A 782 -36.49 0.48 -36.43
CA ASP A 782 -35.15 0.09 -36.01
C ASP A 782 -34.07 1.02 -36.63
N LEU A 783 -32.81 0.82 -36.23
CA LEU A 783 -31.67 1.59 -36.73
C LEU A 783 -31.56 1.52 -38.26
N PRO A 784 -31.47 2.67 -38.95
CA PRO A 784 -31.31 2.70 -40.40
C PRO A 784 -29.92 2.19 -40.81
N VAL A 785 -29.84 1.59 -42.01
CA VAL A 785 -28.61 0.98 -42.54
C VAL A 785 -27.36 1.89 -42.48
N PRO A 786 -27.43 3.21 -42.77
CA PRO A 786 -26.28 4.10 -42.61
C PRO A 786 -25.70 4.11 -41.19
N LEU A 787 -26.55 4.16 -40.16
CA LEU A 787 -26.10 4.12 -38.75
C LEU A 787 -25.52 2.76 -38.39
N LEU A 788 -26.16 1.67 -38.83
CA LEU A 788 -25.63 0.31 -38.62
C LEU A 788 -24.22 0.15 -39.22
N ARG A 789 -23.94 0.75 -40.38
CA ARG A 789 -22.60 0.76 -40.97
C ARG A 789 -21.60 1.52 -40.11
N ARG A 790 -21.98 2.67 -39.53
CA ARG A 790 -21.12 3.44 -38.62
C ARG A 790 -20.80 2.63 -37.37
N TYR A 791 -21.80 2.00 -36.76
CA TYR A 791 -21.62 1.19 -35.55
C TYR A 791 -20.73 -0.02 -35.84
N LEU A 792 -20.91 -0.68 -36.98
CA LEU A 792 -20.02 -1.77 -37.42
C LEU A 792 -18.58 -1.30 -37.56
N CYS A 793 -18.32 -0.12 -38.14
CA CYS A 793 -16.96 0.42 -38.23
C CYS A 793 -16.32 0.66 -36.85
N VAL A 794 -17.10 1.15 -35.88
CA VAL A 794 -16.65 1.33 -34.50
C VAL A 794 -16.32 -0.02 -33.87
N ILE A 795 -17.23 -0.99 -33.98
CA ILE A 795 -17.05 -2.34 -33.42
C ILE A 795 -15.85 -3.03 -34.05
N ASP A 796 -15.72 -3.01 -35.37
CA ASP A 796 -14.58 -3.61 -36.07
C ASP A 796 -13.26 -2.96 -35.64
N SER A 797 -13.22 -1.63 -35.50
CA SER A 797 -12.04 -0.91 -35.02
C SER A 797 -11.69 -1.27 -33.57
N ALA A 798 -12.70 -1.43 -32.72
CA ALA A 798 -12.52 -1.82 -31.33
C ALA A 798 -12.05 -3.28 -31.20
N LEU A 799 -12.64 -4.21 -31.95
CA LEU A 799 -12.27 -5.63 -31.97
C LEU A 799 -10.86 -5.88 -32.54
N GLU A 800 -10.31 -4.92 -33.28
CA GLU A 800 -8.95 -4.98 -33.79
C GLU A 800 -7.89 -4.64 -32.73
N ARG A 801 -8.29 -4.07 -31.58
CA ARG A 801 -7.42 -3.74 -30.46
C ARG A 801 -7.09 -4.98 -29.61
N TRP A 802 -6.11 -4.84 -28.72
CA TRP A 802 -5.62 -5.93 -27.86
C TRP A 802 -5.60 -5.56 -26.37
N GLU A 803 -5.85 -4.30 -26.05
CA GLU A 803 -5.81 -3.72 -24.71
C GLU A 803 -6.98 -4.20 -23.85
N GLU A 804 -6.70 -4.52 -22.57
CA GLU A 804 -7.66 -5.14 -21.66
C GLU A 804 -8.94 -4.32 -21.47
N ASN A 805 -8.82 -3.00 -21.35
CA ASN A 805 -9.97 -2.10 -21.12
C ASN A 805 -10.97 -2.11 -22.28
N VAL A 806 -10.51 -2.30 -23.52
CA VAL A 806 -11.37 -2.38 -24.71
C VAL A 806 -12.11 -3.74 -24.76
N THR A 807 -11.54 -4.77 -24.13
CA THR A 807 -11.86 -6.18 -24.36
C THR A 807 -13.33 -6.52 -24.14
N THR A 808 -13.83 -6.30 -22.92
CA THR A 808 -15.18 -6.70 -22.53
C THR A 808 -16.23 -5.84 -23.23
N VAL A 809 -15.94 -4.55 -23.37
CA VAL A 809 -16.88 -3.57 -23.93
C VAL A 809 -17.09 -3.81 -25.43
N ALA A 810 -16.02 -4.05 -26.20
CA ALA A 810 -16.14 -4.28 -27.64
C ALA A 810 -16.90 -5.57 -27.98
N VAL A 811 -16.67 -6.65 -27.22
CA VAL A 811 -17.37 -7.93 -27.39
C VAL A 811 -18.87 -7.78 -27.08
N TYR A 812 -19.20 -7.06 -26.01
CA TYR A 812 -20.60 -6.81 -25.66
C TYR A 812 -21.29 -5.91 -26.68
N ALA A 813 -20.61 -4.88 -27.20
CA ALA A 813 -21.12 -4.03 -28.27
C ALA A 813 -21.42 -4.83 -29.54
N ALA A 814 -20.54 -5.77 -29.92
CA ALA A 814 -20.75 -6.68 -31.03
C ALA A 814 -22.01 -7.55 -30.85
N GLU A 815 -22.18 -8.12 -29.66
CA GLU A 815 -23.34 -8.93 -29.31
C GLU A 815 -24.66 -8.15 -29.41
N ARG A 816 -24.71 -6.93 -28.86
CA ARG A 816 -25.90 -6.06 -28.94
C ARG A 816 -26.19 -5.58 -30.35
N PHE A 817 -25.15 -5.27 -31.12
CA PHE A 817 -25.29 -4.91 -32.51
C PHE A 817 -25.94 -6.02 -33.36
N PHE A 818 -25.63 -7.30 -33.08
CA PHE A 818 -26.20 -8.44 -33.82
C PHE A 818 -27.73 -8.56 -33.69
N LEU A 819 -28.34 -7.98 -32.65
CA LEU A 819 -29.80 -7.92 -32.50
C LEU A 819 -30.47 -7.19 -33.68
N HIS A 820 -29.79 -6.22 -34.31
CA HIS A 820 -30.31 -5.40 -35.40
C HIS A 820 -30.11 -6.00 -36.80
N MET A 821 -29.38 -7.11 -36.90
CA MET A 821 -28.99 -7.69 -38.18
C MET A 821 -29.87 -8.89 -38.54
N ASN A 822 -30.13 -9.09 -39.84
CA ASN A 822 -30.70 -10.33 -40.34
C ASN A 822 -29.61 -11.41 -40.53
N ASP A 823 -30.02 -12.67 -40.70
CA ASP A 823 -29.12 -13.83 -40.75
C ASP A 823 -28.10 -13.76 -41.88
N ARG A 824 -28.46 -13.13 -43.02
CA ARG A 824 -27.54 -12.92 -44.13
C ARG A 824 -26.35 -12.05 -43.70
N TYR A 825 -26.63 -10.87 -43.13
CA TYR A 825 -25.56 -9.97 -42.72
C TYR A 825 -24.77 -10.49 -41.51
N ARG A 826 -25.44 -11.16 -40.56
CA ARG A 826 -24.76 -11.86 -39.46
C ARG A 826 -23.74 -12.87 -40.01
N THR A 827 -24.14 -13.67 -40.99
CA THR A 827 -23.26 -14.64 -41.65
C THR A 827 -22.08 -13.97 -42.36
N GLU A 828 -22.30 -12.87 -43.08
CA GLU A 828 -21.23 -12.12 -43.75
C GLU A 828 -20.19 -11.58 -42.75
N ILE A 829 -20.64 -11.00 -41.62
CA ILE A 829 -19.78 -10.47 -40.56
C ILE A 829 -18.99 -11.59 -39.87
N VAL A 830 -19.63 -12.70 -39.52
CA VAL A 830 -18.94 -13.82 -38.88
C VAL A 830 -17.87 -14.44 -39.79
N ARG A 831 -18.14 -14.56 -41.09
CA ARG A 831 -17.12 -15.03 -42.06
C ARG A 831 -15.92 -14.08 -42.12
N LEU A 832 -16.16 -12.77 -42.09
CA LEU A 832 -15.08 -11.77 -42.01
C LEU A 832 -14.25 -11.94 -40.73
N TRP A 833 -14.91 -12.08 -39.58
CA TRP A 833 -14.26 -12.27 -38.28
C TRP A 833 -13.51 -13.60 -38.17
N LEU A 834 -14.04 -14.70 -38.74
CA LEU A 834 -13.33 -15.98 -38.86
C LEU A 834 -12.07 -15.88 -39.73
N GLY A 835 -12.10 -15.06 -40.78
CA GLY A 835 -10.90 -14.74 -41.56
C GLY A 835 -9.87 -13.98 -40.72
N LYS A 836 -10.31 -12.96 -39.97
CA LYS A 836 -9.44 -12.16 -39.09
C LYS A 836 -8.86 -12.96 -37.92
N SER A 837 -9.61 -13.89 -37.33
CA SER A 837 -9.16 -14.70 -36.18
C SER A 837 -8.04 -15.68 -36.53
N LYS A 838 -7.98 -16.11 -37.80
CA LYS A 838 -6.94 -17.00 -38.34
C LYS A 838 -5.70 -16.25 -38.86
N ALA A 839 -5.70 -14.92 -38.83
CA ALA A 839 -4.58 -14.11 -39.30
C ALA A 839 -3.35 -14.22 -38.39
N ARG A 840 -2.17 -13.85 -38.91
CA ARG A 840 -0.91 -13.86 -38.14
C ARG A 840 -0.89 -12.85 -36.99
N THR A 841 -1.73 -11.82 -37.04
CA THR A 841 -1.84 -10.79 -35.99
C THR A 841 -2.68 -11.26 -34.81
N ARG A 842 -2.32 -10.90 -33.58
CA ARG A 842 -3.09 -11.22 -32.36
C ARG A 842 -4.44 -10.47 -32.37
N ARG A 843 -5.53 -11.16 -32.73
CA ARG A 843 -6.90 -10.60 -32.76
C ARG A 843 -7.78 -11.22 -31.67
N ILE A 844 -7.39 -10.97 -30.42
CA ILE A 844 -7.98 -11.56 -29.20
C ILE A 844 -9.49 -11.27 -29.12
N LEU A 845 -9.90 -10.02 -29.40
CA LEU A 845 -11.29 -9.60 -29.22
C LEU A 845 -12.21 -10.17 -30.30
N VAL A 846 -11.71 -10.31 -31.52
CA VAL A 846 -12.45 -11.01 -32.59
C VAL A 846 -12.78 -12.44 -32.19
N VAL A 847 -11.84 -13.16 -31.56
CA VAL A 847 -12.06 -14.53 -31.07
C VAL A 847 -13.16 -14.57 -30.01
N LYS A 848 -13.13 -13.65 -29.04
CA LYS A 848 -14.17 -13.55 -28.01
C LYS A 848 -15.53 -13.16 -28.60
N ALA A 849 -15.55 -12.24 -29.57
CA ALA A 849 -16.77 -11.83 -30.27
C ALA A 849 -17.43 -12.98 -31.02
N LEU A 850 -16.64 -13.87 -31.66
CA LEU A 850 -17.16 -15.09 -32.30
C LEU A 850 -17.90 -16.00 -31.30
N GLY A 851 -17.39 -16.14 -30.07
CA GLY A 851 -18.08 -16.85 -29.00
C GLY A 851 -19.39 -16.16 -28.61
N ALA A 852 -19.36 -14.85 -28.36
CA ALA A 852 -20.52 -14.09 -27.90
C ALA A 852 -21.68 -14.08 -28.91
N VAL A 853 -21.39 -14.08 -30.22
CA VAL A 853 -22.43 -14.06 -31.26
C VAL A 853 -22.91 -15.45 -31.68
N PHE A 854 -22.33 -16.52 -31.12
CA PHE A 854 -22.63 -17.91 -31.49
C PHE A 854 -24.12 -18.26 -31.39
N ARG A 855 -24.80 -17.76 -30.35
CA ARG A 855 -26.23 -18.01 -30.08
C ARG A 855 -27.19 -17.49 -31.16
N PHE A 856 -26.78 -16.50 -31.97
CA PHE A 856 -27.64 -15.91 -32.99
C PHE A 856 -27.88 -16.81 -34.21
N PHE A 857 -27.20 -17.95 -34.29
CA PHE A 857 -27.31 -18.91 -35.40
C PHE A 857 -27.92 -20.24 -34.99
N ARG A 858 -28.62 -20.25 -33.85
CA ARG A 858 -29.37 -21.39 -33.37
C ARG A 858 -30.54 -21.70 -34.30
N ASN A 859 -30.66 -22.95 -34.73
CA ASN A 859 -31.80 -23.44 -35.48
C ASN A 859 -32.74 -24.23 -34.56
N ASP A 860 -33.84 -23.62 -34.12
CA ASP A 860 -34.79 -24.25 -33.18
C ASP A 860 -35.51 -25.49 -33.77
N GLN A 861 -35.54 -25.64 -35.10
CA GLN A 861 -36.19 -26.78 -35.76
C GLN A 861 -35.30 -28.03 -35.80
N GLU A 862 -33.97 -27.87 -35.73
CA GLU A 862 -33.01 -28.98 -35.85
C GLU A 862 -32.19 -29.21 -34.58
N TRP A 863 -32.46 -28.46 -33.50
CA TRP A 863 -31.78 -28.58 -32.22
C TRP A 863 -31.79 -30.04 -31.70
N PRO A 864 -30.64 -30.66 -31.39
CA PRO A 864 -29.33 -30.05 -31.12
C PRO A 864 -28.34 -30.02 -32.32
N ARG A 865 -28.78 -30.20 -33.57
CA ARG A 865 -27.88 -30.12 -34.74
C ARG A 865 -27.42 -28.69 -34.97
N LEU A 866 -26.11 -28.51 -35.01
CA LEU A 866 -25.45 -27.23 -35.25
C LEU A 866 -25.72 -26.74 -36.67
N SER A 867 -25.98 -25.44 -36.83
CA SER A 867 -25.98 -24.82 -38.17
C SER A 867 -24.56 -24.79 -38.75
N GLY A 868 -24.44 -24.72 -40.08
CA GLY A 868 -23.12 -24.72 -40.74
C GLY A 868 -22.18 -23.62 -40.22
N ILE A 869 -22.73 -22.44 -39.89
CA ILE A 869 -21.94 -21.34 -39.34
C ILE A 869 -21.55 -21.56 -37.87
N GLN A 870 -22.38 -22.22 -37.06
CA GLN A 870 -22.01 -22.63 -35.70
C GLN A 870 -20.84 -23.63 -35.74
N GLN A 871 -20.88 -24.58 -36.68
CA GLN A 871 -19.77 -25.50 -36.91
C GLN A 871 -18.50 -24.75 -37.35
N ASP A 872 -18.61 -23.80 -38.29
CA ASP A 872 -17.48 -22.96 -38.73
C ASP A 872 -16.84 -22.17 -37.57
N ILE A 873 -17.66 -21.67 -36.62
CA ILE A 873 -17.16 -20.98 -35.42
C ILE A 873 -16.38 -21.95 -34.53
N ILE A 874 -16.93 -23.12 -34.22
CA ILE A 874 -16.26 -24.14 -33.39
C ILE A 874 -14.93 -24.55 -34.02
N ASP A 875 -14.93 -24.87 -35.32
CA ASP A 875 -13.73 -25.27 -36.05
C ASP A 875 -12.69 -24.14 -36.07
N GLY A 876 -13.15 -22.88 -36.23
CA GLY A 876 -12.30 -21.70 -36.09
C GLY A 876 -11.64 -21.59 -34.71
N LEU A 877 -12.41 -21.73 -33.63
CA LEU A 877 -11.89 -21.65 -32.26
C LEU A 877 -10.95 -22.81 -31.92
N LEU A 878 -11.22 -24.02 -32.42
CA LEU A 878 -10.33 -25.18 -32.28
C LEU A 878 -8.99 -25.01 -33.01
N VAL A 879 -8.95 -24.22 -34.09
CA VAL A 879 -7.70 -23.81 -34.74
C VAL A 879 -6.98 -22.76 -33.91
N VAL A 880 -7.70 -21.75 -33.41
CA VAL A 880 -7.13 -20.67 -32.59
C VAL A 880 -6.56 -21.17 -31.26
N SER A 881 -7.16 -22.20 -30.65
CA SER A 881 -6.68 -22.82 -29.41
C SER A 881 -5.29 -23.44 -29.54
N ARG A 882 -4.80 -23.66 -30.78
CA ARG A 882 -3.46 -24.17 -31.10
C ARG A 882 -2.47 -23.06 -31.49
N SER A 883 -2.86 -21.79 -31.33
CA SER A 883 -2.03 -20.64 -31.66
C SER A 883 -0.73 -20.63 -30.83
N PRO A 884 0.40 -20.19 -31.41
CA PRO A 884 1.64 -19.99 -30.64
C PRO A 884 1.49 -18.88 -29.58
N HIS A 885 0.54 -17.96 -29.74
CA HIS A 885 0.30 -16.88 -28.79
C HIS A 885 -0.67 -17.31 -27.68
N ILE A 886 -0.20 -17.27 -26.44
CA ILE A 886 -0.97 -17.67 -25.25
C ILE A 886 -2.29 -16.89 -25.14
N GLU A 887 -2.29 -15.60 -25.43
CA GLU A 887 -3.49 -14.76 -25.30
C GLU A 887 -4.61 -15.18 -26.27
N MET A 888 -4.25 -15.70 -27.45
CA MET A 888 -5.20 -16.24 -28.42
C MET A 888 -5.79 -17.57 -27.94
N ARG A 889 -4.97 -18.42 -27.32
CA ARG A 889 -5.44 -19.69 -26.72
C ARG A 889 -6.43 -19.42 -25.60
N VAL A 890 -6.09 -18.51 -24.69
CA VAL A 890 -6.96 -18.04 -23.59
C VAL A 890 -8.28 -17.48 -24.16
N ALA A 891 -8.23 -16.66 -25.21
CA ALA A 891 -9.43 -16.11 -25.83
C ALA A 891 -10.35 -17.20 -26.42
N ALA A 892 -9.79 -18.25 -27.02
CA ALA A 892 -10.57 -19.38 -27.53
C ALA A 892 -11.26 -20.15 -26.41
N ILE A 893 -10.56 -20.40 -25.29
CA ILE A 893 -11.14 -21.07 -24.12
C ILE A 893 -12.24 -20.21 -23.48
N SER A 894 -12.02 -18.90 -23.38
CA SER A 894 -13.05 -17.94 -22.94
C SER A 894 -14.26 -17.93 -23.87
N ALA A 895 -14.07 -18.00 -25.18
CA ALA A 895 -15.18 -18.08 -26.14
C ALA A 895 -16.00 -19.38 -25.99
N PHE A 896 -15.35 -20.50 -25.68
CA PHE A 896 -16.06 -21.73 -25.33
C PHE A 896 -16.86 -21.56 -24.02
N ALA A 897 -16.22 -21.02 -22.97
CA ALA A 897 -16.83 -20.82 -21.67
C ALA A 897 -18.03 -19.87 -21.69
N ASP A 898 -17.89 -18.69 -22.31
CA ASP A 898 -18.87 -17.61 -22.21
C ASP A 898 -19.96 -17.68 -23.29
N GLY A 899 -19.68 -18.32 -24.43
CA GLY A 899 -20.55 -18.28 -25.60
C GLY A 899 -21.15 -19.63 -26.00
N ILE A 900 -20.33 -20.69 -26.01
CA ILE A 900 -20.74 -22.00 -26.58
C ILE A 900 -21.34 -22.92 -25.51
N PHE A 901 -20.67 -23.05 -24.35
CA PHE A 901 -21.17 -23.90 -23.28
C PHE A 901 -22.54 -23.51 -22.76
N PRO A 902 -22.89 -22.21 -22.59
CA PRO A 902 -24.25 -21.80 -22.23
C PRO A 902 -25.36 -22.38 -23.11
N GLU A 903 -25.05 -22.72 -24.37
CA GLU A 903 -25.98 -23.36 -25.29
C GLU A 903 -26.02 -24.90 -25.15
N GLY A 904 -25.34 -25.49 -24.17
CA GLY A 904 -25.31 -26.96 -23.94
C GLY A 904 -24.50 -27.74 -24.98
N ILE A 905 -23.69 -27.07 -25.80
CA ILE A 905 -22.92 -27.70 -26.88
C ILE A 905 -21.54 -28.09 -26.36
N THR A 906 -21.24 -29.38 -26.42
CA THR A 906 -19.91 -29.93 -26.14
C THR A 906 -19.61 -31.12 -27.04
N ASN A 907 -18.33 -31.34 -27.33
CA ASN A 907 -17.86 -32.53 -28.04
C ASN A 907 -16.46 -32.91 -27.57
N GLU A 908 -16.01 -34.10 -27.97
CA GLU A 908 -14.72 -34.64 -27.57
C GLU A 908 -13.53 -33.75 -27.99
N HIS A 909 -13.60 -33.06 -29.13
CA HIS A 909 -12.54 -32.15 -29.56
C HIS A 909 -12.42 -30.91 -28.66
N ILE A 910 -13.55 -30.41 -28.16
CA ILE A 910 -13.57 -29.29 -27.20
C ILE A 910 -13.04 -29.74 -25.84
N LEU A 911 -13.46 -30.90 -25.34
CA LEU A 911 -12.95 -31.47 -24.08
C LEU A 911 -11.43 -31.71 -24.14
N GLN A 912 -10.93 -32.25 -25.26
CA GLN A 912 -9.48 -32.41 -25.47
C GLN A 912 -8.74 -31.07 -25.49
N THR A 913 -9.38 -30.02 -26.01
CA THR A 913 -8.80 -28.66 -26.05
C THR A 913 -8.74 -28.04 -24.64
N ILE A 914 -9.76 -28.23 -23.82
CA ILE A 914 -9.75 -27.84 -22.40
C ILE A 914 -8.65 -28.59 -21.65
N HIS A 915 -8.60 -29.91 -21.80
CA HIS A 915 -7.58 -30.72 -21.14
C HIS A 915 -6.16 -30.26 -21.52
N LYS A 916 -5.91 -29.99 -22.81
CA LYS A 916 -4.63 -29.42 -23.28
C LYS A 916 -4.31 -28.06 -22.65
N SER A 917 -5.33 -27.24 -22.39
CA SER A 917 -5.16 -25.92 -21.76
C SER A 917 -4.86 -26.02 -20.26
N LEU A 918 -5.39 -27.05 -19.57
CA LEU A 918 -5.06 -27.35 -18.17
C LEU A 918 -3.61 -27.84 -17.97
N ILE A 919 -2.96 -28.32 -19.03
CA ILE A 919 -1.56 -28.75 -19.04
C ILE A 919 -0.65 -27.75 -19.78
N ASP A 920 -1.11 -26.52 -20.03
CA ASP A 920 -0.29 -25.49 -20.67
C ASP A 920 0.65 -24.82 -19.67
N TYR A 921 1.93 -25.09 -19.81
CA TYR A 921 3.00 -24.55 -18.96
C TYR A 921 4.01 -23.72 -19.77
N SER A 922 3.53 -23.03 -20.81
CA SER A 922 4.33 -22.12 -21.62
C SER A 922 4.97 -21.03 -20.74
N VAL A 923 6.26 -20.77 -20.95
CA VAL A 923 7.02 -19.73 -20.26
C VAL A 923 7.53 -18.72 -21.28
N ASP A 924 7.40 -17.43 -20.98
CA ASP A 924 8.05 -16.34 -21.72
C ASP A 924 8.76 -15.37 -20.76
N SER A 925 9.18 -14.19 -21.25
CA SER A 925 9.87 -13.18 -20.42
C SER A 925 9.05 -12.67 -19.23
N ARG A 926 7.73 -12.93 -19.20
CA ARG A 926 6.80 -12.61 -18.10
C ARG A 926 6.63 -13.78 -17.11
N GLY A 927 7.39 -14.85 -17.28
CA GLY A 927 7.29 -16.07 -16.48
C GLY A 927 6.28 -17.07 -17.04
N ASP A 928 5.57 -17.77 -16.15
CA ASP A 928 4.59 -18.80 -16.50
C ASP A 928 3.29 -18.19 -17.04
N VAL A 929 3.29 -17.86 -18.33
CA VAL A 929 2.10 -17.35 -19.04
C VAL A 929 1.08 -18.44 -19.31
N GLY A 930 1.50 -19.72 -19.37
CA GLY A 930 0.61 -20.87 -19.48
C GLY A 930 -0.44 -20.94 -18.36
N SER A 931 -0.11 -20.42 -17.16
CA SER A 931 -1.06 -20.26 -16.06
C SER A 931 -2.36 -19.53 -16.43
N TRP A 932 -2.33 -18.62 -17.41
CA TRP A 932 -3.54 -17.94 -17.90
C TRP A 932 -4.50 -18.90 -18.61
N ALA A 933 -3.98 -19.79 -19.45
CA ALA A 933 -4.78 -20.81 -20.11
C ALA A 933 -5.34 -21.83 -19.11
N ARG A 934 -4.58 -22.16 -18.07
CA ARG A 934 -5.02 -23.08 -17.02
C ARG A 934 -6.16 -22.52 -16.17
N ILE A 935 -6.04 -21.27 -15.72
CA ILE A 935 -7.11 -20.57 -15.00
C ILE A 935 -8.37 -20.48 -15.85
N GLU A 936 -8.21 -20.12 -17.12
CA GLU A 936 -9.32 -20.00 -18.06
C GLU A 936 -9.98 -21.35 -18.37
N ALA A 937 -9.21 -22.42 -18.47
CA ALA A 937 -9.72 -23.77 -18.66
C ALA A 937 -10.50 -24.27 -17.43
N ILE A 938 -10.04 -23.98 -16.21
CA ILE A 938 -10.81 -24.26 -14.98
C ILE A 938 -12.16 -23.55 -15.03
N ARG A 939 -12.19 -22.28 -15.43
CA ARG A 939 -13.44 -21.52 -15.59
C ARG A 939 -14.37 -22.15 -16.62
N ALA A 940 -13.82 -22.56 -17.76
CA ALA A 940 -14.56 -23.23 -18.83
C ALA A 940 -15.19 -24.55 -18.37
N VAL A 941 -14.45 -25.36 -17.59
CA VAL A 941 -14.96 -26.60 -16.99
C VAL A 941 -16.13 -26.32 -16.05
N LEU A 942 -16.01 -25.29 -15.20
CA LEU A 942 -17.10 -24.92 -14.31
C LEU A 942 -18.35 -24.46 -15.07
N SER A 943 -18.16 -23.68 -16.13
CA SER A 943 -19.28 -23.28 -17.00
C SER A 943 -19.97 -24.49 -17.61
N LEU A 944 -19.21 -25.48 -18.10
CA LEU A 944 -19.77 -26.73 -18.63
C LEU A 944 -20.52 -27.53 -17.54
N HIS A 945 -19.93 -27.66 -16.35
CA HIS A 945 -20.49 -28.43 -15.24
C HIS A 945 -21.85 -27.90 -14.78
N THR A 946 -22.10 -26.58 -14.88
CA THR A 946 -23.41 -26.00 -14.52
C THR A 946 -24.58 -26.51 -15.35
N LEU A 947 -24.32 -27.00 -16.57
CA LEU A 947 -25.35 -27.47 -17.50
C LEU A 947 -25.37 -28.99 -17.59
N HIS A 948 -24.19 -29.59 -17.66
CA HIS A 948 -24.01 -31.03 -17.70
C HIS A 948 -22.94 -31.41 -16.67
N PRO A 949 -23.30 -32.16 -15.60
CA PRO A 949 -22.34 -32.64 -14.64
C PRO A 949 -21.19 -33.35 -15.35
N LEU A 950 -19.97 -32.88 -15.10
CA LEU A 950 -18.78 -33.50 -15.64
C LEU A 950 -18.71 -34.95 -15.12
N ASP A 951 -18.63 -35.91 -16.02
CA ASP A 951 -18.48 -37.31 -15.64
C ASP A 951 -17.10 -37.55 -15.00
N ILE A 952 -17.11 -37.80 -13.69
CA ILE A 952 -15.93 -38.09 -12.87
C ILE A 952 -15.86 -39.57 -12.43
N HIS A 953 -16.74 -40.43 -12.96
CA HIS A 953 -16.81 -41.85 -12.56
C HIS A 953 -16.39 -42.78 -13.68
N THR A 954 -16.66 -42.45 -14.94
CA THR A 954 -16.33 -43.34 -16.06
C THR A 954 -14.82 -43.31 -16.33
N PRO A 955 -14.13 -44.47 -16.25
CA PRO A 955 -12.70 -44.54 -16.51
C PRO A 955 -12.36 -44.19 -17.96
N ASP A 956 -11.12 -43.75 -18.18
CA ASP A 956 -10.54 -43.42 -19.48
C ASP A 956 -11.23 -42.29 -20.29
N THR A 957 -12.17 -41.59 -19.69
CA THR A 957 -12.81 -40.41 -20.30
C THR A 957 -11.91 -39.16 -20.22
N THR A 958 -12.06 -38.26 -21.20
CA THR A 958 -11.41 -36.95 -21.15
C THR A 958 -11.91 -36.11 -19.97
N SER A 959 -13.18 -36.27 -19.58
CA SER A 959 -13.79 -35.65 -18.40
C SER A 959 -13.08 -36.03 -17.10
N LEU A 960 -12.78 -37.33 -16.90
CA LEU A 960 -12.04 -37.79 -15.73
C LEU A 960 -10.60 -37.23 -15.69
N LYS A 961 -9.93 -37.18 -16.85
CA LYS A 961 -8.58 -36.60 -16.97
C LYS A 961 -8.57 -35.10 -16.63
N ILE A 962 -9.59 -34.36 -17.07
CA ILE A 962 -9.80 -32.95 -16.70
C ILE A 962 -9.93 -32.82 -15.18
N PHE A 963 -10.78 -33.62 -14.55
CA PHE A 963 -10.98 -33.60 -13.11
C PHE A 963 -9.68 -33.89 -12.34
N HIS A 964 -8.97 -34.96 -12.71
CA HIS A 964 -7.67 -35.30 -12.13
C HIS A 964 -6.66 -34.16 -12.24
N LYS A 965 -6.61 -33.48 -13.39
CA LYS A 965 -5.69 -32.35 -13.55
C LYS A 965 -6.07 -31.16 -12.66
N ILE A 966 -7.36 -30.86 -12.49
CA ILE A 966 -7.83 -29.82 -11.55
C ILE A 966 -7.37 -30.14 -10.12
N ILE A 967 -7.44 -31.41 -9.69
CA ILE A 967 -6.89 -31.85 -8.39
C ILE A 967 -5.39 -31.57 -8.28
N GLY A 968 -4.63 -31.83 -9.34
CA GLY A 968 -3.21 -31.46 -9.36
C GLY A 968 -2.99 -29.95 -9.22
N LEU A 969 -3.77 -29.14 -9.95
CA LEU A 969 -3.66 -27.69 -9.93
C LEU A 969 -3.98 -27.07 -8.56
N SER A 970 -4.77 -27.72 -7.70
CA SER A 970 -5.00 -27.23 -6.33
C SER A 970 -3.76 -27.35 -5.44
N ALA A 971 -2.77 -28.13 -5.82
CA ALA A 971 -1.51 -28.31 -5.08
C ALA A 971 -0.31 -27.59 -5.74
N GLU A 972 -0.52 -26.84 -6.82
CA GLU A 972 0.56 -26.24 -7.60
C GLU A 972 1.20 -25.00 -6.95
N LYS A 973 2.46 -24.68 -7.26
CA LYS A 973 3.20 -23.50 -6.76
C LYS A 973 2.51 -22.12 -6.85
N LEU A 974 1.61 -21.87 -7.81
CA LEU A 974 1.01 -20.54 -8.02
C LEU A 974 -0.30 -20.36 -7.24
N ASP A 975 -0.32 -19.42 -6.29
CA ASP A 975 -1.49 -19.11 -5.43
C ASP A 975 -2.79 -18.88 -6.24
N ARG A 976 -2.71 -18.07 -7.30
CA ARG A 976 -3.86 -17.75 -8.18
C ARG A 976 -4.46 -18.99 -8.87
N VAL A 977 -3.64 -19.99 -9.17
CA VAL A 977 -4.07 -21.25 -9.79
C VAL A 977 -4.67 -22.15 -8.72
N ARG A 978 -4.02 -22.29 -7.56
CA ARG A 978 -4.53 -23.08 -6.43
C ARG A 978 -5.92 -22.62 -6.00
N LEU A 979 -6.11 -21.31 -5.85
CA LEU A 979 -7.38 -20.71 -5.46
C LEU A 979 -8.52 -21.12 -6.41
N LYS A 980 -8.30 -21.00 -7.72
CA LYS A 980 -9.31 -21.32 -8.74
C LYS A 980 -9.56 -22.83 -8.84
N ALA A 981 -8.51 -23.64 -8.75
CA ALA A 981 -8.64 -25.08 -8.77
C ALA A 981 -9.39 -25.60 -7.53
N CYS A 982 -9.09 -25.06 -6.35
CA CYS A 982 -9.76 -25.43 -5.10
C CYS A 982 -11.26 -25.11 -5.13
N ASP A 983 -11.63 -23.89 -5.55
CA ASP A 983 -13.04 -23.51 -5.82
C ASP A 983 -13.71 -24.47 -6.81
N ALA A 984 -12.99 -24.88 -7.85
CA ALA A 984 -13.53 -25.81 -8.81
C ALA A 984 -13.78 -27.21 -8.24
N ILE A 985 -12.87 -27.72 -7.39
CA ILE A 985 -13.05 -29.02 -6.74
C ILE A 985 -14.33 -29.03 -5.92
N TRP A 986 -14.55 -28.03 -5.06
CA TRP A 986 -15.77 -27.95 -4.26
C TRP A 986 -17.04 -28.01 -5.09
N LYS A 987 -17.07 -27.26 -6.21
CA LYS A 987 -18.23 -27.22 -7.12
C LYS A 987 -18.42 -28.55 -7.85
N LEU A 988 -17.35 -29.17 -8.32
CA LEU A 988 -17.41 -30.44 -9.06
C LEU A 988 -17.77 -31.63 -8.15
N THR A 989 -17.47 -31.55 -6.85
CA THR A 989 -17.64 -32.66 -5.89
C THR A 989 -18.71 -32.41 -4.84
N THR A 990 -19.56 -31.39 -5.02
CA THR A 990 -20.58 -31.00 -4.02
C THR A 990 -21.50 -32.16 -3.61
N GLN A 991 -21.75 -33.12 -4.50
CA GLN A 991 -22.63 -34.28 -4.25
C GLN A 991 -21.88 -35.53 -3.77
N GLU A 992 -20.56 -35.44 -3.57
CA GLU A 992 -19.69 -36.57 -3.27
C GLU A 992 -19.23 -36.55 -1.80
N PRO A 993 -19.76 -37.44 -0.92
CA PRO A 993 -19.49 -37.40 0.52
C PRO A 993 -18.01 -37.52 0.89
N GLN A 994 -17.24 -38.27 0.09
CA GLN A 994 -15.81 -38.50 0.26
C GLN A 994 -14.99 -37.19 0.26
N TRP A 995 -15.41 -36.17 -0.51
CA TRP A 995 -14.71 -34.88 -0.58
C TRP A 995 -15.11 -33.94 0.55
N GLY A 996 -16.36 -34.01 1.02
CA GLY A 996 -16.83 -33.24 2.18
C GLY A 996 -16.04 -33.54 3.46
N ILE A 997 -15.61 -34.80 3.65
CA ILE A 997 -14.78 -35.21 4.79
C ILE A 997 -13.38 -34.59 4.72
N ILE A 998 -12.79 -34.50 3.52
CA ILE A 998 -11.45 -33.93 3.32
C ILE A 998 -11.42 -32.44 3.66
N PHE A 999 -12.45 -31.70 3.23
CA PHE A 999 -12.55 -30.24 3.42
C PHE A 999 -13.31 -29.83 4.69
N ASN A 1000 -13.55 -30.76 5.63
CA ASN A 1000 -14.28 -30.49 6.86
C ASN A 1000 -13.55 -29.43 7.70
N GLY A 1001 -14.25 -28.33 8.04
CA GLY A 1001 -13.70 -27.18 8.77
C GLY A 1001 -13.17 -26.03 7.89
N VAL A 1002 -13.21 -26.15 6.57
CA VAL A 1002 -12.82 -25.09 5.62
C VAL A 1002 -14.08 -24.50 4.98
N THR A 1003 -14.29 -23.19 5.13
CA THR A 1003 -15.38 -22.46 4.47
C THR A 1003 -14.93 -21.87 3.13
N ALA A 1004 -15.89 -21.49 2.27
CA ALA A 1004 -15.57 -20.74 1.06
C ALA A 1004 -14.80 -19.44 1.36
N GLU A 1005 -14.95 -18.87 2.57
CA GLU A 1005 -14.25 -17.67 3.03
C GLU A 1005 -12.82 -17.96 3.54
N SER A 1006 -12.53 -19.17 4.02
CA SER A 1006 -11.16 -19.56 4.39
C SER A 1006 -10.28 -19.90 3.18
N SER A 1007 -10.87 -20.03 1.98
CA SER A 1007 -10.15 -20.21 0.71
C SER A 1007 -9.26 -19.03 0.32
N PHE A 1008 -9.41 -17.86 0.95
CA PHE A 1008 -8.52 -16.70 0.73
C PHE A 1008 -7.09 -16.91 1.21
N TRP A 1009 -6.81 -17.98 1.97
CA TRP A 1009 -5.54 -18.25 2.64
C TRP A 1009 -4.78 -19.44 2.01
N VAL A 1010 -4.76 -19.58 0.68
CA VAL A 1010 -4.05 -20.65 -0.06
C VAL A 1010 -2.51 -20.64 0.08
N ASN A 1011 -1.97 -19.76 0.92
CA ASN A 1011 -0.56 -19.59 1.25
C ASN A 1011 -0.23 -19.87 2.73
N TRP A 1012 -1.20 -20.33 3.54
CA TRP A 1012 -1.03 -20.64 4.96
C TRP A 1012 -0.96 -22.14 5.25
N ASP A 1013 -0.44 -22.49 6.42
CA ASP A 1013 -0.26 -23.89 6.87
C ASP A 1013 -1.57 -24.68 6.83
N GLU A 1014 -2.68 -24.08 7.25
CA GLU A 1014 -4.02 -24.70 7.34
C GLU A 1014 -4.52 -25.23 5.98
N TYR A 1015 -4.21 -24.51 4.90
CA TYR A 1015 -4.56 -24.93 3.54
C TYR A 1015 -3.87 -26.25 3.18
N PHE A 1016 -2.54 -26.29 3.31
CA PHE A 1016 -1.76 -27.48 2.95
C PHE A 1016 -2.03 -28.66 3.92
N GLU A 1017 -2.24 -28.40 5.21
CA GLU A 1017 -2.65 -29.44 6.17
C GLU A 1017 -4.01 -30.05 5.85
N THR A 1018 -4.90 -29.29 5.19
CA THR A 1018 -6.19 -29.79 4.75
C THR A 1018 -6.07 -30.56 3.43
N THR A 1019 -5.47 -29.94 2.41
CA THR A 1019 -5.42 -30.54 1.07
C THR A 1019 -4.53 -31.78 1.01
N VAL A 1020 -3.51 -31.90 1.86
CA VAL A 1020 -2.64 -33.10 1.90
C VAL A 1020 -3.43 -34.39 2.18
N LYS A 1021 -4.60 -34.30 2.83
CA LYS A 1021 -5.50 -35.44 3.06
C LYS A 1021 -6.05 -36.05 1.77
N ILE A 1022 -6.02 -35.33 0.64
CA ILE A 1022 -6.39 -35.86 -0.70
C ILE A 1022 -5.54 -37.07 -1.08
N LEU A 1023 -4.33 -37.21 -0.53
CA LEU A 1023 -3.46 -38.38 -0.73
C LEU A 1023 -4.12 -39.71 -0.30
N SER A 1024 -5.14 -39.65 0.56
CA SER A 1024 -5.94 -40.82 0.93
C SER A 1024 -6.74 -41.42 -0.24
N ILE A 1025 -7.07 -40.63 -1.27
CA ILE A 1025 -7.85 -41.07 -2.43
C ILE A 1025 -6.92 -41.59 -3.55
N GLN A 1026 -6.97 -42.89 -3.81
CA GLN A 1026 -6.06 -43.55 -4.77
C GLN A 1026 -6.19 -43.04 -6.21
N SER A 1027 -7.40 -42.76 -6.70
CA SER A 1027 -7.65 -42.39 -8.11
C SER A 1027 -7.00 -41.06 -8.53
N VAL A 1028 -6.87 -40.11 -7.59
CA VAL A 1028 -6.35 -38.76 -7.86
C VAL A 1028 -4.95 -38.51 -7.27
N ARG A 1029 -4.44 -39.47 -6.48
CA ARG A 1029 -3.20 -39.35 -5.70
C ARG A 1029 -2.03 -38.86 -6.55
N GLU A 1030 -1.76 -39.53 -7.67
CA GLU A 1030 -0.64 -39.17 -8.54
C GLU A 1030 -0.77 -37.75 -9.11
N SER A 1031 -1.98 -37.35 -9.53
CA SER A 1031 -2.21 -36.01 -10.07
C SER A 1031 -2.05 -34.92 -9.02
N TYR A 1032 -2.54 -35.16 -7.79
CA TYR A 1032 -2.32 -34.27 -6.65
C TYR A 1032 -0.82 -34.11 -6.33
N MET A 1033 -0.08 -35.23 -6.27
CA MET A 1033 1.35 -35.21 -5.97
C MET A 1033 2.18 -34.48 -7.04
N GLU A 1034 1.84 -34.63 -8.32
CA GLU A 1034 2.48 -33.89 -9.42
C GLU A 1034 2.42 -32.37 -9.18
N GLY A 1035 1.24 -31.87 -8.81
CA GLY A 1035 1.06 -30.46 -8.42
C GLY A 1035 1.81 -30.11 -7.14
N TYR A 1036 1.67 -30.93 -6.10
CA TYR A 1036 2.25 -30.71 -4.77
C TYR A 1036 3.78 -30.57 -4.80
N ALA A 1037 4.45 -31.40 -5.60
CA ALA A 1037 5.89 -31.34 -5.79
C ALA A 1037 6.33 -29.91 -6.15
N THR A 1038 5.59 -29.24 -7.05
CA THR A 1038 5.95 -27.87 -7.45
C THR A 1038 5.82 -26.85 -6.32
N SER A 1039 4.82 -26.98 -5.42
CA SER A 1039 4.68 -26.07 -4.27
C SER A 1039 5.80 -26.25 -3.25
N ALA A 1040 6.16 -27.50 -2.96
CA ALA A 1040 7.10 -27.82 -1.90
C ALA A 1040 8.57 -27.65 -2.31
N GLY A 1041 8.91 -27.84 -3.60
CA GLY A 1041 10.29 -27.71 -4.08
C GLY A 1041 10.57 -26.54 -5.03
N ALA A 1042 9.55 -25.78 -5.45
CA ALA A 1042 9.71 -24.67 -6.40
C ALA A 1042 8.71 -23.50 -6.17
N GLY A 1043 8.10 -23.43 -4.98
CA GLY A 1043 7.22 -22.34 -4.56
C GLY A 1043 7.99 -21.13 -4.00
N SER A 1044 7.27 -20.11 -3.53
CA SER A 1044 7.87 -19.06 -2.68
C SER A 1044 8.32 -19.64 -1.34
N ASP A 1045 9.21 -18.96 -0.61
CA ASP A 1045 9.72 -19.45 0.67
C ASP A 1045 8.61 -19.78 1.68
N SER A 1046 7.55 -18.97 1.74
CA SER A 1046 6.40 -19.24 2.60
C SER A 1046 5.67 -20.52 2.16
N VAL A 1047 5.39 -20.66 0.87
CA VAL A 1047 4.69 -21.83 0.31
C VAL A 1047 5.51 -23.09 0.50
N MET A 1048 6.82 -23.06 0.25
CA MET A 1048 7.70 -24.21 0.45
C MET A 1048 7.74 -24.64 1.91
N ARG A 1049 7.83 -23.69 2.86
CA ARG A 1049 7.82 -23.98 4.30
C ARG A 1049 6.50 -24.61 4.75
N SER A 1050 5.37 -24.00 4.40
CA SER A 1050 4.04 -24.48 4.76
C SER A 1050 3.73 -25.86 4.16
N SER A 1051 3.98 -26.03 2.86
CA SER A 1051 3.73 -27.30 2.17
C SER A 1051 4.67 -28.43 2.62
N THR A 1052 5.96 -28.14 2.89
CA THR A 1052 6.89 -29.15 3.42
C THR A 1052 6.47 -29.59 4.81
N ARG A 1053 6.16 -28.65 5.72
CA ARG A 1053 5.70 -28.95 7.08
C ARG A 1053 4.44 -29.79 7.09
N ALA A 1054 3.44 -29.43 6.29
CA ALA A 1054 2.18 -30.14 6.19
C ALA A 1054 2.37 -31.58 5.67
N MET A 1055 3.18 -31.77 4.63
CA MET A 1055 3.51 -33.10 4.10
C MET A 1055 4.24 -33.93 5.15
N GLN A 1056 5.26 -33.36 5.80
CA GLN A 1056 6.06 -34.06 6.80
C GLN A 1056 5.21 -34.49 8.00
N LYS A 1057 4.34 -33.61 8.50
CA LYS A 1057 3.37 -33.91 9.56
C LYS A 1057 2.42 -35.04 9.16
N TYR A 1058 1.90 -35.01 7.93
CA TYR A 1058 1.02 -36.05 7.40
C TYR A 1058 1.73 -37.41 7.30
N LEU A 1059 2.94 -37.45 6.71
CA LEU A 1059 3.71 -38.69 6.54
C LEU A 1059 4.19 -39.30 7.86
N SER A 1060 4.58 -38.47 8.82
CA SER A 1060 4.94 -38.92 10.17
C SER A 1060 3.79 -39.65 10.87
N GLY A 1061 2.54 -39.28 10.58
CA GLY A 1061 1.34 -39.91 11.15
C GLY A 1061 0.89 -41.22 10.50
N LEU A 1062 1.44 -41.59 9.33
CA LEU A 1062 1.06 -42.82 8.62
C LEU A 1062 1.80 -44.05 9.15
N PRO A 1063 1.19 -45.25 9.11
CA PRO A 1063 1.93 -46.50 9.35
C PRO A 1063 2.97 -46.73 8.22
N PRO A 1064 4.12 -47.37 8.49
CA PRO A 1064 5.13 -47.65 7.46
C PRO A 1064 4.59 -48.50 6.30
N TYR A 1065 3.78 -49.51 6.62
CA TYR A 1065 3.20 -50.47 5.67
C TYR A 1065 1.67 -50.57 5.85
N PRO A 1066 0.92 -51.03 4.82
CA PRO A 1066 -0.53 -51.14 4.89
C PRO A 1066 -0.98 -52.12 5.98
N ASN A 1067 -1.93 -51.70 6.81
CA ASN A 1067 -2.59 -52.59 7.76
C ASN A 1067 -3.68 -53.41 7.06
N SER A 1068 -4.19 -54.46 7.72
CA SER A 1068 -5.29 -55.32 7.24
C SER A 1068 -6.59 -54.56 6.91
N ASP A 1069 -6.72 -53.31 7.38
CA ASP A 1069 -7.90 -52.46 7.21
C ASP A 1069 -7.89 -51.64 5.91
N GLY A 1070 -6.85 -51.76 5.08
CA GLY A 1070 -6.77 -51.11 3.76
C GLY A 1070 -6.52 -49.59 3.80
N GLY A 1071 -6.08 -49.05 4.94
CA GLY A 1071 -5.69 -47.64 5.08
C GLY A 1071 -4.37 -47.31 4.39
N VAL A 1072 -4.21 -46.05 3.98
CA VAL A 1072 -3.00 -45.57 3.26
C VAL A 1072 -1.77 -45.59 4.18
N ALA A 1073 -0.69 -46.20 3.69
CA ALA A 1073 0.59 -46.27 4.38
C ALA A 1073 1.65 -45.36 3.75
N LEU A 1074 2.76 -45.17 4.48
CA LEU A 1074 3.92 -44.44 3.98
C LEU A 1074 4.47 -45.08 2.70
N SER A 1075 4.56 -46.41 2.63
CA SER A 1075 5.01 -47.14 1.44
C SER A 1075 4.17 -46.85 0.19
N ASP A 1076 2.84 -46.70 0.33
CA ASP A 1076 1.93 -46.37 -0.77
C ASP A 1076 2.20 -44.97 -1.32
N ILE A 1077 2.44 -44.01 -0.43
CA ILE A 1077 2.74 -42.62 -0.78
C ILE A 1077 4.10 -42.54 -1.48
N VAL A 1078 5.13 -43.16 -0.91
CA VAL A 1078 6.48 -43.16 -1.49
C VAL A 1078 6.47 -43.87 -2.86
N GLN A 1079 5.75 -44.98 -3.00
CA GLN A 1079 5.64 -45.68 -4.28
C GLN A 1079 4.92 -44.83 -5.34
N SER A 1080 3.85 -44.12 -4.96
CA SER A 1080 3.16 -43.18 -5.85
C SER A 1080 4.06 -42.01 -6.25
N TRP A 1081 4.90 -41.52 -5.31
CA TRP A 1081 5.88 -40.47 -5.56
C TRP A 1081 7.00 -40.92 -6.52
N ILE A 1082 7.43 -42.19 -6.42
CA ILE A 1082 8.35 -42.80 -7.40
C ILE A 1082 7.70 -42.85 -8.78
N THR A 1083 6.42 -43.22 -8.87
CA THR A 1083 5.69 -43.28 -10.13
C THR A 1083 5.56 -41.92 -10.80
N ILE A 1084 5.29 -40.82 -10.07
CA ILE A 1084 5.26 -39.48 -10.67
C ILE A 1084 6.64 -39.07 -11.19
N VAL A 1085 7.72 -39.41 -10.46
CA VAL A 1085 9.10 -39.08 -10.87
C VAL A 1085 9.47 -39.87 -12.13
N GLU A 1086 9.11 -41.16 -12.19
CA GLU A 1086 9.34 -42.00 -13.37
C GLU A 1086 8.61 -41.47 -14.60
N LYS A 1087 7.32 -41.10 -14.46
CA LYS A 1087 6.54 -40.48 -15.54
C LYS A 1087 7.14 -39.15 -15.99
N ALA A 1088 7.56 -38.31 -15.05
CA ALA A 1088 8.17 -37.02 -15.35
C ALA A 1088 9.54 -37.15 -16.04
N ILE A 1089 10.35 -38.15 -15.68
CA ILE A 1089 11.60 -38.47 -16.39
C ILE A 1089 11.31 -38.92 -17.82
N ALA A 1090 10.34 -39.81 -18.02
CA ALA A 1090 9.95 -40.26 -19.37
C ALA A 1090 9.46 -39.10 -20.25
N GLY A 1091 8.78 -38.12 -19.66
CA GLY A 1091 8.34 -36.89 -20.33
C GLY A 1091 9.40 -35.79 -20.45
N SER A 1092 10.61 -35.98 -19.92
CA SER A 1092 11.64 -34.94 -19.80
C SER A 1092 11.15 -33.66 -19.08
N ASP A 1093 10.29 -33.81 -18.07
CA ASP A 1093 9.67 -32.70 -17.35
C ASP A 1093 10.41 -32.32 -16.06
N ASP A 1094 11.47 -31.52 -16.22
CA ASP A 1094 12.30 -31.05 -15.10
C ASP A 1094 11.52 -30.23 -14.05
N ARG A 1095 10.36 -29.69 -14.41
CA ARG A 1095 9.52 -28.87 -13.51
C ARG A 1095 8.93 -29.71 -12.37
N VAL A 1096 8.75 -31.00 -12.60
CA VAL A 1096 8.30 -31.97 -11.59
C VAL A 1096 9.49 -32.77 -11.07
N VAL A 1097 10.42 -33.21 -11.93
CA VAL A 1097 11.57 -34.03 -11.52
C VAL A 1097 12.42 -33.33 -10.46
N VAL A 1098 12.82 -32.08 -10.69
CA VAL A 1098 13.71 -31.35 -9.76
C VAL A 1098 13.10 -31.22 -8.36
N PRO A 1099 11.91 -30.63 -8.20
CA PRO A 1099 11.34 -30.47 -6.86
C PRO A 1099 10.93 -31.80 -6.22
N ALA A 1100 10.51 -32.80 -7.01
CA ALA A 1100 10.18 -34.12 -6.46
C ALA A 1100 11.41 -34.85 -5.89
N LEU A 1101 12.59 -34.72 -6.53
CA LEU A 1101 13.86 -35.24 -5.98
C LEU A 1101 14.29 -34.47 -4.72
N ALA A 1102 14.10 -33.15 -4.69
CA ALA A 1102 14.41 -32.35 -3.52
C ALA A 1102 13.57 -32.78 -2.30
N MET A 1103 12.27 -33.04 -2.50
CA MET A 1103 11.40 -33.55 -1.44
C MET A 1103 11.80 -34.95 -0.97
N LEU A 1104 12.11 -35.86 -1.89
CA LEU A 1104 12.61 -37.19 -1.53
C LEU A 1104 13.88 -37.10 -0.69
N GLY A 1105 14.82 -36.21 -1.05
CA GLY A 1105 16.00 -35.92 -0.25
C GLY A 1105 15.65 -35.39 1.15
N GLY A 1106 14.69 -34.46 1.24
CA GLY A 1106 14.20 -33.95 2.53
C GLY A 1106 13.53 -35.01 3.41
N TRP A 1107 12.86 -36.01 2.81
CA TRP A 1107 12.28 -37.13 3.56
C TRP A 1107 13.35 -38.00 4.20
N PHE A 1108 14.46 -38.26 3.50
CA PHE A 1108 15.64 -38.91 4.08
C PHE A 1108 16.28 -38.05 5.18
N GLU A 1109 16.50 -36.75 4.96
CA GLU A 1109 17.06 -35.85 5.98
C GLU A 1109 16.22 -35.82 7.27
N SER A 1110 14.92 -36.07 7.16
CA SER A 1110 14.00 -36.12 8.30
C SER A 1110 13.83 -37.47 8.99
N GLY A 1111 14.49 -38.53 8.52
CA GLY A 1111 14.34 -39.88 9.08
C GLY A 1111 13.04 -40.60 8.67
N LEU A 1112 12.28 -40.08 7.70
CA LEU A 1112 10.99 -40.66 7.30
C LEU A 1112 11.17 -41.96 6.51
N MET A 1113 12.16 -42.00 5.62
CA MET A 1113 12.39 -43.13 4.71
C MET A 1113 12.94 -44.35 5.45
N GLU A 1114 13.72 -44.11 6.50
CA GLU A 1114 14.33 -45.09 7.39
C GLU A 1114 13.27 -45.92 8.13
N ARG A 1115 12.05 -45.37 8.32
CA ARG A 1115 10.92 -46.08 8.94
C ARG A 1115 10.42 -47.28 8.13
N LEU A 1116 10.70 -47.31 6.82
CA LEU A 1116 10.36 -48.46 5.96
C LEU A 1116 11.30 -49.64 6.23
N GLY A 1117 12.54 -49.39 6.68
CA GLY A 1117 13.57 -50.41 6.91
C GLY A 1117 13.93 -51.25 5.67
N ASP A 1118 14.97 -52.08 5.74
CA ASP A 1118 15.38 -52.99 4.64
C ASP A 1118 14.43 -54.21 4.43
N GLY A 1119 13.13 -54.01 4.72
CA GLY A 1119 12.07 -55.01 4.63
C GLY A 1119 11.44 -55.13 3.24
N GLU A 1120 10.12 -54.90 3.16
CA GLU A 1120 9.34 -55.13 1.92
C GLU A 1120 9.52 -54.03 0.85
N PHE A 1121 10.01 -52.85 1.22
CA PHE A 1121 10.19 -51.73 0.30
C PHE A 1121 11.50 -51.82 -0.51
N ARG A 1122 11.41 -51.68 -1.84
CA ARG A 1122 12.55 -51.86 -2.76
C ARG A 1122 13.38 -50.58 -2.95
N PHE A 1123 14.28 -50.27 -2.01
CA PHE A 1123 15.21 -49.12 -2.12
C PHE A 1123 16.10 -49.15 -3.37
N GLN A 1124 16.44 -50.33 -3.89
CA GLN A 1124 17.19 -50.48 -5.14
C GLN A 1124 16.48 -49.87 -6.36
N ALA A 1125 15.15 -49.87 -6.37
CA ALA A 1125 14.36 -49.22 -7.42
C ALA A 1125 14.51 -47.70 -7.35
N LEU A 1126 14.51 -47.13 -6.15
CA LEU A 1126 14.73 -45.69 -5.92
C LEU A 1126 16.16 -45.27 -6.29
N PHE A 1127 17.17 -46.08 -5.97
CA PHE A 1127 18.55 -45.86 -6.43
C PHE A 1127 18.63 -45.80 -7.96
N SER A 1128 18.01 -46.77 -8.64
CA SER A 1128 18.00 -46.85 -10.10
C SER A 1128 17.25 -45.68 -10.74
N LEU A 1129 16.12 -45.27 -10.15
CA LEU A 1129 15.35 -44.10 -10.58
C LEU A 1129 16.17 -42.82 -10.44
N THR A 1130 16.86 -42.65 -9.31
CA THR A 1130 17.73 -41.50 -9.04
C THR A 1130 18.85 -41.42 -10.08
N GLN A 1131 19.49 -42.56 -10.39
CA GLN A 1131 20.48 -42.64 -11.47
C GLN A 1131 19.93 -42.25 -12.83
N LYS A 1132 18.73 -42.73 -13.18
CA LYS A 1132 18.05 -42.35 -14.43
C LYS A 1132 17.74 -40.85 -14.47
N ALA A 1133 17.29 -40.27 -13.36
CA ALA A 1133 16.86 -38.88 -13.29
C ALA A 1133 17.98 -37.90 -13.66
N HIS A 1134 19.20 -38.12 -13.16
CA HIS A 1134 20.33 -37.23 -13.40
C HIS A 1134 21.28 -37.68 -14.54
N PHE A 1135 20.99 -38.79 -15.22
CA PHE A 1135 21.83 -39.31 -16.29
C PHE A 1135 22.10 -38.25 -17.37
N LYS A 1136 23.37 -37.86 -17.53
CA LYS A 1136 23.81 -36.80 -18.46
C LYS A 1136 23.10 -35.44 -18.28
N SER A 1137 22.56 -35.17 -17.09
CA SER A 1137 21.88 -33.91 -16.79
C SER A 1137 22.89 -32.78 -16.59
N SER A 1138 22.62 -31.62 -17.20
CA SER A 1138 23.33 -30.36 -16.90
C SER A 1138 22.64 -29.53 -15.80
N ASN A 1139 21.48 -29.97 -15.32
CA ASN A 1139 20.70 -29.26 -14.30
C ASN A 1139 21.29 -29.49 -12.89
N VAL A 1140 21.94 -28.47 -12.34
CA VAL A 1140 22.61 -28.52 -11.02
C VAL A 1140 21.62 -28.83 -9.89
N ALA A 1141 20.41 -28.27 -9.91
CA ALA A 1141 19.42 -28.54 -8.85
C ALA A 1141 18.99 -30.00 -8.84
N LYS A 1142 18.84 -30.61 -10.03
CA LYS A 1142 18.57 -32.05 -10.19
C LYS A 1142 19.69 -32.92 -9.62
N LEU A 1143 20.95 -32.54 -9.90
CA LEU A 1143 22.14 -33.23 -9.41
C LEU A 1143 22.27 -33.11 -7.88
N SER A 1144 22.06 -31.92 -7.32
CA SER A 1144 22.07 -31.70 -5.86
C SER A 1144 20.97 -32.51 -5.16
N GLY A 1145 19.75 -32.58 -5.73
CA GLY A 1145 18.69 -33.44 -5.22
C GLY A 1145 19.09 -34.92 -5.22
N ALA A 1146 19.75 -35.39 -6.29
CA ALA A 1146 20.25 -36.76 -6.35
C ALA A 1146 21.33 -37.05 -5.28
N VAL A 1147 22.24 -36.11 -4.99
CA VAL A 1147 23.25 -36.25 -3.93
C VAL A 1147 22.59 -36.46 -2.56
N LYS A 1148 21.55 -35.67 -2.24
CA LYS A 1148 20.78 -35.82 -0.99
C LYS A 1148 20.11 -37.20 -0.87
N ILE A 1149 19.54 -37.70 -1.96
CA ILE A 1149 18.94 -39.04 -1.98
C ILE A 1149 20.02 -40.12 -1.81
N TYR A 1150 21.19 -39.99 -2.46
CA TYR A 1150 22.28 -40.94 -2.27
C TYR A 1150 22.84 -40.93 -0.85
N ASN A 1151 22.86 -39.76 -0.19
CA ASN A 1151 23.18 -39.67 1.24
C ASN A 1151 22.23 -40.53 2.08
N GLY A 1152 20.93 -40.35 1.90
CA GLY A 1152 19.92 -41.16 2.59
C GLY A 1152 19.98 -42.64 2.23
N LEU A 1153 20.22 -42.99 0.96
CA LEU A 1153 20.39 -44.38 0.55
C LEU A 1153 21.68 -45.03 1.07
N ALA A 1154 22.66 -44.25 1.52
CA ALA A 1154 23.88 -44.74 2.16
C ALA A 1154 23.64 -45.23 3.60
N SER A 1155 22.58 -44.76 4.26
CA SER A 1155 22.18 -45.24 5.59
C SER A 1155 21.41 -46.58 5.55
N ILE A 1156 20.98 -47.02 4.35
CA ILE A 1156 20.23 -48.26 4.11
C ILE A 1156 21.18 -49.37 3.64
N GLU A 1157 21.21 -50.53 4.32
CA GLU A 1157 22.19 -51.60 4.11
C GLU A 1157 22.15 -52.14 2.68
N SER A 1158 20.96 -52.34 2.12
CA SER A 1158 20.79 -52.90 0.76
C SER A 1158 21.33 -52.00 -0.36
N THR A 1159 21.37 -50.68 -0.17
CA THR A 1159 21.84 -49.71 -1.18
C THR A 1159 23.14 -49.00 -0.82
N ARG A 1160 23.70 -49.26 0.37
CA ARG A 1160 24.86 -48.56 0.94
C ARG A 1160 26.06 -48.55 0.00
N THR A 1161 26.58 -49.72 -0.33
CA THR A 1161 27.76 -49.86 -1.19
C THR A 1161 27.54 -49.16 -2.52
N SER A 1162 26.42 -49.43 -3.20
CA SER A 1162 26.06 -48.82 -4.49
C SER A 1162 25.98 -47.28 -4.43
N SER A 1163 25.49 -46.72 -3.33
CA SER A 1163 25.36 -45.27 -3.11
C SER A 1163 26.71 -44.61 -2.88
N ILE A 1164 27.58 -45.19 -2.05
CA ILE A 1164 28.93 -44.68 -1.83
C ILE A 1164 29.75 -44.78 -3.13
N LYS A 1165 29.70 -45.91 -3.85
CA LYS A 1165 30.35 -46.03 -5.18
C LYS A 1165 29.88 -44.93 -6.13
N LYS A 1166 28.59 -44.61 -6.10
CA LYS A 1166 28.01 -43.59 -6.97
C LYS A 1166 28.46 -42.17 -6.57
N LEU A 1167 28.44 -41.84 -5.29
CA LEU A 1167 28.93 -40.57 -4.76
C LEU A 1167 30.41 -40.37 -5.09
N VAL A 1168 31.26 -41.37 -4.84
CA VAL A 1168 32.70 -41.30 -5.19
C VAL A 1168 32.89 -41.07 -6.70
N SER A 1169 32.08 -41.68 -7.57
CA SER A 1169 32.13 -41.39 -9.01
C SER A 1169 31.77 -39.95 -9.37
N MET A 1170 30.93 -39.29 -8.55
CA MET A 1170 30.50 -37.90 -8.74
C MET A 1170 31.53 -36.88 -8.23
N LEU A 1171 32.58 -37.29 -7.50
CA LEU A 1171 33.73 -36.42 -7.19
C LEU A 1171 34.51 -35.98 -8.43
N LEU A 1172 34.29 -36.63 -9.58
CA LEU A 1172 34.84 -36.23 -10.88
C LEU A 1172 33.80 -35.57 -11.80
N HIS A 1173 32.67 -35.10 -11.25
CA HIS A 1173 31.62 -34.46 -12.04
C HIS A 1173 32.11 -33.14 -12.67
N PRO A 1174 31.68 -32.75 -13.88
CA PRO A 1174 32.14 -31.50 -14.52
C PRO A 1174 31.87 -30.22 -13.73
N PHE A 1175 30.77 -30.17 -12.94
CA PHE A 1175 30.40 -29.00 -12.15
C PHE A 1175 31.08 -28.98 -10.77
N PRO A 1176 31.87 -27.93 -10.45
CA PRO A 1176 32.53 -27.76 -9.15
C PRO A 1176 31.57 -27.88 -7.97
N LYS A 1177 30.42 -27.19 -8.04
CA LYS A 1177 29.41 -27.18 -6.98
C LYS A 1177 28.89 -28.57 -6.61
N ILE A 1178 28.85 -29.51 -7.57
CA ILE A 1178 28.43 -30.89 -7.30
C ILE A 1178 29.56 -31.68 -6.64
N ARG A 1179 30.82 -31.47 -7.04
CA ARG A 1179 31.97 -32.12 -6.40
C ARG A 1179 32.10 -31.73 -4.94
N THR A 1180 31.97 -30.44 -4.62
CA THR A 1180 31.96 -29.94 -3.24
C THR A 1180 30.79 -30.51 -2.42
N ALA A 1181 29.56 -30.51 -2.97
CA ALA A 1181 28.42 -31.09 -2.25
C ALA A 1181 28.60 -32.61 -1.99
N VAL A 1182 29.19 -33.33 -2.95
CA VAL A 1182 29.48 -34.76 -2.82
C VAL A 1182 30.59 -35.02 -1.81
N SER A 1183 31.64 -34.18 -1.77
CA SER A 1183 32.73 -34.34 -0.82
C SER A 1183 32.26 -34.08 0.62
N GLU A 1184 31.46 -33.03 0.83
CA GLU A 1184 30.82 -32.75 2.12
C GLU A 1184 29.90 -33.91 2.55
N THR A 1185 29.13 -34.45 1.61
CA THR A 1185 28.24 -35.60 1.86
C THR A 1185 29.03 -36.85 2.25
N LEU A 1186 30.10 -37.17 1.50
CA LEU A 1186 30.95 -38.33 1.79
C LEU A 1186 31.66 -38.17 3.14
N TYR A 1187 32.15 -36.97 3.45
CA TYR A 1187 32.76 -36.67 4.75
C TYR A 1187 31.76 -36.96 5.89
N LEU A 1188 30.53 -36.46 5.79
CA LEU A 1188 29.49 -36.73 6.79
C LEU A 1188 29.17 -38.22 6.96
N ILE A 1189 29.10 -38.99 5.86
CA ILE A 1189 28.84 -40.43 5.91
C ILE A 1189 29.99 -41.15 6.63
N ILE A 1190 31.23 -40.84 6.26
CA ILE A 1190 32.44 -41.51 6.75
C ILE A 1190 32.72 -41.14 8.22
N SER A 1191 32.53 -39.88 8.61
CA SER A 1191 32.73 -39.42 9.99
C SER A 1191 31.75 -39.97 11.00
N LEU A 1192 30.60 -40.50 10.56
CA LEU A 1192 29.70 -41.25 11.42
C LEU A 1192 30.21 -42.68 11.70
N GLU A 1193 31.17 -43.19 10.93
CA GLU A 1193 31.67 -44.57 11.01
C GLU A 1193 32.97 -44.69 11.85
N GLY A 1194 33.75 -43.62 11.97
CA GLY A 1194 34.87 -43.50 12.91
C GLY A 1194 36.16 -44.29 12.58
N ASP A 1195 36.22 -44.98 11.44
CA ASP A 1195 37.30 -45.93 11.10
C ASP A 1195 38.13 -45.55 9.84
N GLN A 1196 38.00 -44.33 9.29
CA GLN A 1196 38.64 -43.94 8.01
C GLN A 1196 39.21 -42.50 7.99
N GLU A 1197 40.02 -42.15 9.00
CA GLU A 1197 40.65 -40.81 9.15
C GLU A 1197 41.42 -40.35 7.90
N GLU A 1198 42.12 -41.25 7.19
CA GLU A 1198 42.88 -40.90 5.98
C GLU A 1198 41.98 -40.43 4.82
N ALA A 1199 40.80 -41.02 4.67
CA ALA A 1199 39.85 -40.62 3.63
C ALA A 1199 39.18 -39.27 3.95
N GLU A 1200 38.95 -38.99 5.24
CA GLU A 1200 38.40 -37.71 5.71
C GLU A 1200 39.34 -36.55 5.43
N VAL A 1201 40.63 -36.71 5.75
CA VAL A 1201 41.67 -35.70 5.48
C VAL A 1201 41.72 -35.39 3.99
N LEU A 1202 41.72 -36.42 3.13
CA LEU A 1202 41.69 -36.21 1.68
C LEU A 1202 40.42 -35.50 1.18
N LEU A 1203 39.27 -35.75 1.79
CA LEU A 1203 38.02 -35.07 1.45
C LEU A 1203 38.02 -33.59 1.87
N MET A 1204 38.69 -33.22 2.96
CA MET A 1204 38.81 -31.85 3.46
C MET A 1204 39.89 -31.03 2.76
N ASP A 1205 41.09 -31.60 2.58
CA ASP A 1205 42.27 -30.86 2.10
C ASP A 1205 42.28 -30.67 0.56
N THR A 1206 41.45 -31.43 -0.15
CA THR A 1206 41.35 -31.35 -1.60
C THR A 1206 40.49 -30.17 -2.04
N ASN A 1207 41.02 -29.31 -2.91
CA ASN A 1207 40.23 -28.26 -3.54
C ASN A 1207 39.31 -28.83 -4.63
N TRP A 1208 38.07 -29.14 -4.29
CA TRP A 1208 37.08 -29.69 -5.21
C TRP A 1208 36.67 -28.74 -6.35
N ALA A 1209 37.15 -27.49 -6.36
CA ALA A 1209 36.98 -26.58 -7.49
C ALA A 1209 37.87 -26.92 -8.71
N ASP A 1210 38.93 -27.70 -8.52
CA ASP A 1210 39.93 -28.04 -9.55
C ASP A 1210 39.36 -28.91 -10.69
N GLN A 1211 40.08 -29.02 -11.81
CA GLN A 1211 39.56 -29.76 -12.95
C GLN A 1211 39.48 -31.27 -12.65
N PRO A 1212 38.49 -32.01 -13.19
CA PRO A 1212 38.38 -33.46 -12.95
C PRO A 1212 39.63 -34.28 -13.33
N LYS A 1213 40.48 -33.77 -14.22
CA LYS A 1213 41.75 -34.43 -14.56
C LYS A 1213 42.78 -34.38 -13.42
N GLU A 1214 42.80 -33.29 -12.68
CA GLU A 1214 43.71 -33.04 -11.55
C GLU A 1214 43.26 -33.81 -10.31
N LEU A 1215 41.94 -33.94 -10.12
CA LEU A 1215 41.32 -34.68 -9.01
C LEU A 1215 41.37 -36.21 -9.18
N LYS A 1216 41.75 -36.72 -10.36
CA LYS A 1216 41.63 -38.16 -10.67
C LYS A 1216 42.50 -39.04 -9.77
N ALA A 1217 43.73 -38.61 -9.47
CA ALA A 1217 44.64 -39.38 -8.62
C ALA A 1217 44.07 -39.49 -7.18
N THR A 1218 43.64 -38.37 -6.63
CA THR A 1218 43.04 -38.27 -5.29
C THR A 1218 41.74 -39.07 -5.17
N VAL A 1219 40.89 -39.08 -6.20
CA VAL A 1219 39.65 -39.88 -6.20
C VAL A 1219 39.94 -41.38 -6.27
N GLU A 1220 40.99 -41.83 -6.99
CA GLU A 1220 41.40 -43.25 -6.97
C GLU A 1220 41.98 -43.67 -5.61
N GLU A 1221 42.68 -42.76 -4.93
CA GLU A 1221 43.16 -42.96 -3.56
C GLU A 1221 42.00 -43.11 -2.56
N ILE A 1222 41.00 -42.21 -2.64
CA ILE A 1222 39.76 -42.31 -1.84
C ILE A 1222 39.02 -43.63 -2.13
N LYS A 1223 38.93 -44.08 -3.40
CA LYS A 1223 38.33 -45.40 -3.72
C LYS A 1223 39.05 -46.55 -3.03
N GLY A 1224 40.39 -46.51 -3.02
CA GLY A 1224 41.23 -47.51 -2.37
C GLY A 1224 40.98 -47.58 -0.85
N LEU A 1225 40.93 -46.41 -0.19
CA LEU A 1225 40.68 -46.30 1.25
C LEU A 1225 39.26 -46.75 1.65
N LEU A 1226 38.27 -46.51 0.79
CA LEU A 1226 36.88 -46.92 1.01
C LEU A 1226 36.58 -48.38 0.61
N GLY A 1227 37.55 -49.12 0.06
CA GLY A 1227 37.38 -50.52 -0.35
C GLY A 1227 36.41 -50.73 -1.52
N ILE A 1228 36.34 -49.76 -2.45
CA ILE A 1228 35.28 -49.64 -3.48
C ILE A 1228 35.71 -49.96 -4.90
#